data_AF-A0A9P1FQP3-F1
#
_entry.id   AF-A0A9P1FQP3-F1
#
_cell.length_a   1.000
_cell.length_b   1.000
_cell.length_c   1.000
_cell.angle_alpha   90.00
_cell.angle_beta   90.00
_cell.angle_gamma   90.00
#
_symmetry.space_group_name_H-M   'P 1'
#
loop_
_entity.id
_entity.type
_entity.pdbx_description
1 polymer ?
#
loop_
_entity_poly.entity_id
_entity_poly.type
_entity_poly.pdbx_seq_one_letter_code
_entity_poly.pdbx_strand_id
1 'polypeptide(L)'
;MSLIDSKAAFQQRCGELSTTTISLFDQLAAQNISSFSELAFECGTPNRPPSDEEFKALADSVLGGGASAGQTGLLRRLHFEAATLVLSQLKTAVTSETSEGIKKLPFAEKQARYARVKASVSGFLIQGAAPKDNQQVLKIESQTLKVSTEGSSNLTIEIRKANLRGVAIDKTVGRAKGPITVLDLTVEEDVAFLSEFIRQEANNICLIHFAPPCGTCSAARKRRLAPAVLDRLASDGITPPQILRSEAFPTGLPNLRGLDAMKDLSEDERKLHDGLSNHVKQVLQGKRLLLLRDILEDLDYPDKISLAALLKSSAGLQKAARRRVVEPEDTELHAAAWEETRLEEERGWIWPDDSGIFKEKIIAHRFGIRQGDKVRVSDNFKQCGLNDSCGLPEKFVLHGVDYIAEPRLFGLNALPFGATGSVAGFLRVSSALFFVLSVGLKIWCSAFFDDFPTLSGKILSDNTERCVGLLFDLLGIQYAQSGKKCQQFSEEMRALGLVFDLSQFGKGKVFIKHTPERKQELTERLEEILTKGSLTPKEAESLKGRVQWYESYLFGRIANLAVHRIGKRALSKMAPRDTKLDAELKAALTFLKERVSNGLPLELTAETENALLIFTDGAFESTQESGSVGGILFDEQGNPLRFFAEVIPDILMKSLMKEAVNPIYLIELLAAYLAVFLWGGLHPARYVVSYIDNEASRLALIKAYSSTELGNVMVQMFVHLEDSSQWKIWFGRVGSHSNPSDAPSRMQVEDLIQRGVVRDSVAWDVVIMSYEETLHMLGRG
;
A
#
# COMPACT_ATOMS: atom_id res chain seq x y z
N MET A 1 27.10 -37.85 -2.66
CA MET A 1 28.53 -37.56 -2.88
C MET A 1 28.84 -36.23 -2.22
N SER A 2 29.55 -36.28 -1.11
CA SER A 2 29.97 -35.15 -0.28
C SER A 2 31.28 -34.53 -0.78
N LEU A 3 31.80 -33.52 -0.07
CA LEU A 3 33.08 -32.90 -0.42
C LEU A 3 34.25 -33.89 -0.30
N ILE A 4 34.26 -34.71 0.75
CA ILE A 4 35.35 -35.68 0.97
C ILE A 4 35.34 -36.83 -0.06
N ASP A 5 34.19 -37.12 -0.67
CA ASP A 5 34.02 -38.17 -1.69
C ASP A 5 34.28 -37.68 -3.13
N SER A 6 34.42 -36.36 -3.37
CA SER A 6 34.47 -35.81 -4.73
C SER A 6 35.88 -35.84 -5.31
N LYS A 7 36.09 -36.74 -6.27
CA LYS A 7 37.31 -36.82 -7.07
C LYS A 7 37.63 -35.52 -7.81
N ALA A 8 36.62 -34.78 -8.27
CA ALA A 8 36.82 -33.47 -8.92
C ALA A 8 37.32 -32.39 -7.94
N ALA A 9 36.79 -32.35 -6.71
CA ALA A 9 37.25 -31.41 -5.69
C ALA A 9 38.66 -31.75 -5.19
N PHE A 10 38.97 -33.04 -5.02
CA PHE A 10 40.31 -33.51 -4.68
C PHE A 10 41.32 -33.20 -5.81
N GLN A 11 40.97 -33.49 -7.06
CA GLN A 11 41.81 -33.16 -8.22
C GLN A 11 42.13 -31.67 -8.32
N GLN A 12 41.14 -30.78 -8.12
CA GLN A 12 41.38 -29.35 -8.07
C GLN A 12 42.38 -28.99 -6.97
N ARG A 13 42.17 -29.49 -5.74
CA ARG A 13 43.02 -29.14 -4.60
C ARG A 13 44.44 -29.69 -4.69
N CYS A 14 44.60 -30.89 -5.23
CA CYS A 14 45.90 -31.45 -5.58
C CYS A 14 46.60 -30.61 -6.65
N GLY A 15 45.87 -30.10 -7.66
CA GLY A 15 46.39 -29.17 -8.67
C GLY A 15 46.86 -27.84 -8.07
N GLU A 16 46.11 -27.27 -7.13
CA GLU A 16 46.48 -26.05 -6.39
C GLU A 16 47.73 -26.19 -5.51
N LEU A 17 48.12 -27.42 -5.15
CA LEU A 17 49.31 -27.75 -4.35
C LEU A 17 50.43 -28.42 -5.15
N SER A 18 50.22 -28.70 -6.45
CA SER A 18 51.21 -29.33 -7.33
C SER A 18 52.28 -28.33 -7.76
N THR A 19 53.51 -28.82 -7.96
CA THR A 19 54.61 -28.01 -8.50
C THR A 19 54.81 -28.31 -9.98
N THR A 20 55.52 -27.44 -10.71
CA THR A 20 55.73 -27.56 -12.17
C THR A 20 56.41 -28.86 -12.63
N THR A 21 56.96 -29.64 -11.70
CA THR A 21 57.61 -30.94 -11.94
C THR A 21 56.87 -32.14 -11.35
N ILE A 22 55.82 -31.96 -10.54
CA ILE A 22 55.04 -33.06 -9.92
C ILE A 22 53.55 -32.72 -9.88
N SER A 23 52.73 -33.56 -10.51
CA SER A 23 51.28 -33.63 -10.28
C SER A 23 50.99 -34.52 -9.07
N LEU A 24 50.59 -33.92 -7.94
CA LEU A 24 50.21 -34.69 -6.74
C LEU A 24 49.01 -35.59 -7.01
N PHE A 25 48.06 -35.16 -7.86
CA PHE A 25 46.85 -35.94 -8.12
C PHE A 25 47.16 -37.25 -8.85
N ASP A 26 48.02 -37.20 -9.87
CA ASP A 26 48.29 -38.39 -10.68
C ASP A 26 49.15 -39.40 -9.92
N GLN A 27 50.06 -38.93 -9.05
CA GLN A 27 50.81 -39.77 -8.11
C GLN A 27 49.91 -40.43 -7.05
N LEU A 28 48.98 -39.67 -6.45
CA LEU A 28 48.02 -40.23 -5.50
C LEU A 28 47.05 -41.21 -6.18
N ALA A 29 46.55 -40.87 -7.37
CA ALA A 29 45.67 -41.74 -8.15
C ALA A 29 46.36 -43.02 -8.63
N ALA A 30 47.69 -43.01 -8.84
CA ALA A 30 48.47 -44.22 -9.12
C ALA A 30 48.50 -45.19 -7.92
N GLN A 31 48.40 -44.66 -6.69
CA GLN A 31 48.18 -45.45 -5.46
C GLN A 31 46.68 -45.70 -5.16
N ASN A 32 45.80 -45.47 -6.14
CA ASN A 32 44.33 -45.53 -6.04
C ASN A 32 43.67 -44.47 -5.12
N ILE A 33 44.44 -43.53 -4.56
CA ILE A 33 43.94 -42.46 -3.69
C ILE A 33 43.38 -41.33 -4.57
N SER A 34 42.07 -41.14 -4.57
CA SER A 34 41.40 -40.24 -5.53
C SER A 34 40.43 -39.22 -4.91
N SER A 35 40.33 -39.20 -3.59
CA SER A 35 39.44 -38.36 -2.81
C SER A 35 40.05 -37.99 -1.46
N PHE A 36 39.53 -36.95 -0.79
CA PHE A 36 39.99 -36.60 0.56
C PHE A 36 39.65 -37.69 1.58
N SER A 37 38.54 -38.42 1.39
CA SER A 37 38.19 -39.51 2.29
C SER A 37 39.20 -40.65 2.21
N GLU A 38 39.62 -41.05 1.00
CA GLU A 38 40.65 -42.08 0.80
C GLU A 38 41.98 -41.63 1.44
N LEU A 39 42.46 -40.42 1.11
CA LEU A 39 43.74 -39.92 1.64
C LEU A 39 43.77 -39.83 3.18
N ALA A 40 42.66 -39.46 3.82
CA ALA A 40 42.57 -39.26 5.27
C ALA A 40 42.61 -40.57 6.11
N PHE A 41 42.42 -41.72 5.48
CA PHE A 41 42.51 -43.04 6.12
C PHE A 41 43.77 -43.84 5.70
N GLU A 42 44.53 -43.36 4.71
CA GLU A 42 45.74 -44.03 4.22
C GLU A 42 46.91 -43.96 5.23
N CYS A 43 46.97 -42.90 6.05
CA CYS A 43 48.07 -42.70 7.01
C CYS A 43 47.57 -42.29 8.39
N GLY A 44 47.39 -43.30 9.26
CA GLY A 44 46.86 -43.13 10.62
C GLY A 44 45.33 -43.19 10.64
N THR A 45 44.70 -42.36 11.47
CA THR A 45 43.23 -42.21 11.48
C THR A 45 42.88 -40.72 11.54
N PRO A 46 41.75 -40.25 10.98
CA PRO A 46 41.45 -38.82 10.94
C PRO A 46 41.50 -38.10 12.31
N ASN A 47 41.24 -38.82 13.41
CA ASN A 47 41.24 -38.29 14.78
C ASN A 47 42.61 -38.32 15.50
N ARG A 48 43.66 -38.86 14.86
CA ARG A 48 45.02 -38.92 15.42
C ARG A 48 46.05 -38.66 14.32
N PRO A 49 46.88 -37.60 14.40
CA PRO A 49 47.90 -37.36 13.39
C PRO A 49 48.86 -38.56 13.30
N PRO A 50 49.27 -38.97 12.09
CA PRO A 50 50.22 -40.06 11.92
C PRO A 50 51.58 -39.71 12.53
N SER A 51 52.31 -40.74 12.95
CA SER A 51 53.72 -40.61 13.31
C SER A 51 54.58 -40.22 12.10
N ASP A 52 55.78 -39.70 12.36
CA ASP A 52 56.72 -39.36 11.28
C ASP A 52 57.18 -40.57 10.46
N GLU A 53 57.16 -41.78 11.04
CA GLU A 53 57.50 -43.03 10.35
C GLU A 53 56.36 -43.48 9.42
N GLU A 54 55.12 -43.51 9.91
CA GLU A 54 53.92 -43.81 9.10
C GLU A 54 53.78 -42.81 7.93
N PHE A 55 53.97 -41.51 8.22
CA PHE A 55 53.88 -40.48 7.18
C PHE A 55 55.02 -40.56 6.18
N LYS A 56 56.23 -40.92 6.62
CA LYS A 56 57.36 -41.13 5.70
C LYS A 56 57.09 -42.29 4.76
N ALA A 57 56.50 -43.40 5.24
CA ALA A 57 56.14 -44.52 4.39
C ALA A 57 55.12 -44.13 3.29
N LEU A 58 54.10 -43.31 3.63
CA LEU A 58 53.18 -42.75 2.63
C LEU A 58 53.92 -41.83 1.63
N ALA A 59 54.79 -40.95 2.12
CA ALA A 59 55.54 -40.01 1.27
C ALA A 59 56.49 -40.73 0.30
N ASP A 60 57.25 -41.73 0.78
CA ASP A 60 58.16 -42.52 -0.03
C ASP A 60 57.41 -43.38 -1.08
N SER A 61 56.15 -43.78 -0.79
CA SER A 61 55.26 -44.50 -1.71
C SER A 61 54.64 -43.59 -2.80
N VAL A 62 54.16 -42.40 -2.43
CA VAL A 62 53.47 -41.47 -3.35
C VAL A 62 54.47 -40.65 -4.18
N LEU A 63 55.55 -40.17 -3.55
CA LEU A 63 56.51 -39.23 -4.15
C LEU A 63 57.81 -39.91 -4.60
N GLY A 64 58.06 -41.14 -4.14
CA GLY A 64 59.34 -41.86 -4.30
C GLY A 64 60.36 -41.50 -3.22
N GLY A 65 61.21 -42.47 -2.84
CA GLY A 65 62.23 -42.36 -1.77
C GLY A 65 63.40 -41.40 -2.02
N GLY A 66 63.21 -40.37 -2.85
CA GLY A 66 64.12 -39.24 -3.07
C GLY A 66 63.41 -37.88 -2.99
N ALA A 67 62.18 -37.83 -2.48
CA ALA A 67 61.38 -36.62 -2.39
C ALA A 67 62.04 -35.54 -1.51
N SER A 68 62.00 -34.29 -1.98
CA SER A 68 62.50 -33.15 -1.20
C SER A 68 61.55 -32.82 -0.04
N ALA A 69 62.11 -32.27 1.05
CA ALA A 69 61.33 -31.89 2.23
C ALA A 69 60.14 -30.95 1.91
N GLY A 70 60.25 -30.12 0.86
CA GLY A 70 59.13 -29.28 0.38
C GLY A 70 57.98 -30.09 -0.24
N GLN A 71 58.28 -31.13 -1.02
CA GLN A 71 57.26 -32.03 -1.60
C GLN A 71 56.58 -32.87 -0.50
N THR A 72 57.36 -33.41 0.44
CA THR A 72 56.85 -34.11 1.63
C THR A 72 55.97 -33.19 2.48
N GLY A 73 56.33 -31.90 2.62
CA GLY A 73 55.53 -30.89 3.31
C GLY A 73 54.19 -30.57 2.61
N LEU A 74 54.17 -30.50 1.28
CA LEU A 74 52.94 -30.31 0.50
C LEU A 74 51.98 -31.49 0.63
N LEU A 75 52.49 -32.73 0.57
CA LEU A 75 51.68 -33.93 0.82
C LEU A 75 51.16 -33.95 2.27
N ARG A 76 51.99 -33.60 3.26
CA ARG A 76 51.56 -33.56 4.67
C ARG A 76 50.48 -32.51 4.93
N ARG A 77 50.56 -31.36 4.25
CA ARG A 77 49.50 -30.35 4.25
C ARG A 77 48.20 -30.89 3.67
N LEU A 78 48.24 -31.54 2.49
CA LEU A 78 47.05 -32.10 1.86
C LEU A 78 46.40 -33.19 2.73
N HIS A 79 47.20 -34.06 3.35
CA HIS A 79 46.72 -35.07 4.30
C HIS A 79 46.05 -34.44 5.54
N PHE A 80 46.62 -33.37 6.10
CA PHE A 80 46.02 -32.64 7.21
C PHE A 80 44.70 -31.96 6.83
N GLU A 81 44.65 -31.31 5.66
CA GLU A 81 43.40 -30.74 5.11
C GLU A 81 42.33 -31.85 4.91
N ALA A 82 42.72 -33.02 4.41
CA ALA A 82 41.84 -34.19 4.23
C ALA A 82 41.28 -34.72 5.57
N ALA A 83 42.14 -35.03 6.54
CA ALA A 83 41.74 -35.53 7.85
C ALA A 83 40.80 -34.56 8.59
N THR A 84 41.08 -33.25 8.51
CA THR A 84 40.24 -32.20 9.11
C THR A 84 38.83 -32.17 8.50
N LEU A 85 38.71 -32.30 7.17
CA LEU A 85 37.42 -32.34 6.49
C LEU A 85 36.60 -33.59 6.87
N VAL A 86 37.26 -34.75 6.95
CA VAL A 86 36.61 -36.02 7.36
C VAL A 86 36.13 -35.93 8.82
N LEU A 87 36.95 -35.42 9.74
CA LEU A 87 36.55 -35.17 11.13
C LEU A 87 35.33 -34.25 11.23
N SER A 88 35.33 -33.14 10.49
CA SER A 88 34.22 -32.19 10.51
C SER A 88 32.92 -32.86 10.05
N GLN A 89 32.98 -33.67 8.98
CA GLN A 89 31.80 -34.36 8.45
C GLN A 89 31.29 -35.46 9.39
N LEU A 90 32.19 -36.23 10.02
CA LEU A 90 31.83 -37.24 11.02
C LEU A 90 31.21 -36.60 12.28
N LYS A 91 31.79 -35.49 12.78
CA LYS A 91 31.25 -34.76 13.94
C LYS A 91 29.84 -34.21 13.67
N THR A 92 29.58 -33.70 12.47
CA THR A 92 28.23 -33.28 12.06
C THR A 92 27.28 -34.48 12.05
N ALA A 93 27.65 -35.61 11.43
CA ALA A 93 26.79 -36.79 11.34
C ALA A 93 26.45 -37.43 12.71
N VAL A 94 27.35 -37.33 13.69
CA VAL A 94 27.14 -37.88 15.05
C VAL A 94 26.34 -36.93 15.96
N THR A 95 26.17 -35.66 15.59
CA THR A 95 25.46 -34.66 16.43
C THR A 95 24.03 -34.34 15.99
N SER A 96 23.53 -34.96 14.92
CA SER A 96 22.17 -34.75 14.38
C SER A 96 21.31 -36.00 14.47
N GLU A 97 20.45 -36.10 15.50
CA GLU A 97 19.43 -37.17 15.65
C GLU A 97 18.23 -37.01 14.69
N THR A 98 18.49 -36.80 13.39
CA THR A 98 17.57 -37.01 12.24
C THR A 98 18.25 -36.48 10.98
N SER A 99 18.87 -37.34 10.15
CA SER A 99 19.62 -36.86 8.98
C SER A 99 19.78 -37.85 7.81
N GLU A 100 18.69 -38.12 7.08
CA GLU A 100 18.80 -38.40 5.63
C GLU A 100 18.67 -37.09 4.82
N GLY A 101 19.55 -36.13 5.12
CA GLY A 101 19.60 -34.84 4.44
C GLY A 101 20.28 -34.91 3.07
N ILE A 102 19.75 -34.19 2.08
CA ILE A 102 20.28 -34.16 0.70
C ILE A 102 21.66 -33.47 0.70
N LYS A 103 22.73 -34.27 0.55
CA LYS A 103 24.13 -33.79 0.54
C LYS A 103 24.40 -32.93 -0.70
N LYS A 104 24.54 -31.60 -0.54
CA LYS A 104 24.86 -30.66 -1.63
C LYS A 104 26.17 -31.05 -2.33
N LEU A 105 26.14 -31.05 -3.66
CA LEU A 105 27.24 -31.48 -4.52
C LEU A 105 28.34 -30.38 -4.60
N PRO A 106 29.64 -30.71 -4.49
CA PRO A 106 30.72 -29.72 -4.57
C PRO A 106 30.75 -28.92 -5.89
N PHE A 107 31.28 -27.71 -5.85
CA PHE A 107 31.35 -26.83 -7.02
C PHE A 107 32.16 -27.44 -8.18
N ALA A 108 33.35 -27.97 -7.89
CA ALA A 108 34.20 -28.66 -8.86
C ALA A 108 33.48 -29.87 -9.50
N GLU A 109 32.76 -30.65 -8.69
CA GLU A 109 31.96 -31.80 -9.14
C GLU A 109 30.82 -31.37 -10.08
N LYS A 110 30.10 -30.31 -9.72
CA LYS A 110 29.05 -29.72 -10.56
C LYS A 110 29.61 -29.20 -11.88
N GLN A 111 30.77 -28.53 -11.85
CA GLN A 111 31.43 -27.98 -13.04
C GLN A 111 31.97 -29.08 -13.96
N ALA A 112 32.59 -30.13 -13.41
CA ALA A 112 33.06 -31.30 -14.17
C ALA A 112 31.91 -32.06 -14.84
N ARG A 113 30.77 -32.21 -14.15
CA ARG A 113 29.54 -32.79 -14.75
C ARG A 113 28.97 -31.90 -15.85
N TYR A 114 28.93 -30.59 -15.64
CA TYR A 114 28.43 -29.64 -16.64
C TYR A 114 29.30 -29.62 -17.90
N ALA A 115 30.63 -29.72 -17.76
CA ALA A 115 31.55 -29.88 -18.89
C ALA A 115 31.31 -31.20 -19.64
N ARG A 116 31.08 -32.31 -18.92
CA ARG A 116 30.79 -33.62 -19.51
C ARG A 116 29.47 -33.64 -20.29
N VAL A 117 28.43 -32.97 -19.78
CA VAL A 117 27.14 -32.80 -20.49
C VAL A 117 27.27 -31.85 -21.68
N LYS A 118 28.06 -30.77 -21.56
CA LYS A 118 28.33 -29.86 -22.69
C LYS A 118 29.08 -30.53 -23.84
N ALA A 119 29.88 -31.55 -23.55
CA ALA A 119 30.57 -32.37 -24.55
C ALA A 119 29.67 -33.42 -25.24
N SER A 120 28.45 -33.67 -24.74
CA SER A 120 27.55 -34.72 -25.25
C SER A 120 26.32 -34.18 -26.01
N VAL A 121 26.34 -32.93 -26.46
CA VAL A 121 25.22 -32.28 -27.20
C VAL A 121 25.76 -31.67 -28.50
N SER A 122 25.14 -31.99 -29.64
CA SER A 122 25.55 -31.51 -30.96
C SER A 122 24.38 -31.40 -31.96
N GLY A 123 24.49 -30.49 -32.93
CA GLY A 123 23.41 -30.09 -33.86
C GLY A 123 22.55 -28.93 -33.30
N PHE A 124 22.06 -27.96 -34.08
CA PHE A 124 22.10 -27.75 -35.54
C PHE A 124 22.45 -26.29 -35.89
N LEU A 125 22.84 -26.04 -37.14
CA LEU A 125 23.12 -24.71 -37.70
C LEU A 125 22.85 -24.74 -39.22
N ILE A 126 22.04 -23.81 -39.75
CA ILE A 126 21.73 -23.71 -41.20
C ILE A 126 21.73 -22.24 -41.65
N GLN A 127 22.29 -21.99 -42.84
CA GLN A 127 22.38 -20.68 -43.50
C GLN A 127 22.42 -20.89 -45.03
N GLY A 128 21.90 -19.96 -45.85
CA GLY A 128 21.93 -20.06 -47.32
C GLY A 128 21.19 -18.94 -48.06
N ALA A 129 21.51 -18.68 -49.33
CA ALA A 129 20.91 -17.59 -50.13
C ALA A 129 21.08 -17.76 -51.67
N ALA A 130 20.15 -17.14 -52.43
CA ALA A 130 20.27 -16.69 -53.85
C ALA A 130 20.35 -17.75 -55.00
N PRO A 131 20.05 -17.41 -56.29
CA PRO A 131 19.08 -16.43 -56.84
C PRO A 131 18.39 -16.78 -58.22
N LYS A 132 17.59 -15.83 -58.76
CA LYS A 132 17.35 -15.42 -60.20
C LYS A 132 16.21 -15.95 -61.11
N ASP A 133 15.50 -14.95 -61.67
CA ASP A 133 15.00 -14.68 -63.05
C ASP A 133 14.11 -15.65 -63.88
N ASN A 134 12.89 -15.18 -64.30
CA ASN A 134 12.54 -15.02 -65.74
C ASN A 134 11.18 -14.31 -66.08
N GLN A 135 11.27 -13.30 -66.96
CA GLN A 135 10.34 -12.85 -68.04
C GLN A 135 8.84 -12.46 -67.78
N GLN A 136 8.16 -11.97 -68.85
CA GLN A 136 6.97 -11.08 -68.83
C GLN A 136 5.88 -11.43 -69.89
N VAL A 137 4.75 -10.71 -69.80
CA VAL A 137 3.74 -10.35 -70.83
C VAL A 137 2.39 -11.08 -70.78
N LEU A 138 1.32 -10.30 -71.02
CA LEU A 138 -0.09 -10.58 -70.75
C LEU A 138 -0.89 -11.08 -71.97
N LYS A 139 -2.07 -11.66 -71.70
CA LYS A 139 -3.29 -11.25 -72.40
C LYS A 139 -4.46 -11.13 -71.41
N ILE A 140 -5.48 -10.34 -71.76
CA ILE A 140 -6.44 -9.75 -70.82
C ILE A 140 -7.84 -10.32 -71.03
N GLU A 141 -8.51 -10.69 -69.93
CA GLU A 141 -9.95 -10.46 -69.74
C GLU A 141 -10.29 -10.53 -68.23
N SER A 142 -10.54 -9.38 -67.59
CA SER A 142 -11.05 -9.33 -66.21
C SER A 142 -11.95 -8.10 -65.96
N GLN A 143 -13.12 -8.34 -65.36
CA GLN A 143 -14.09 -7.30 -65.05
C GLN A 143 -13.82 -6.73 -63.65
N THR A 144 -13.14 -5.59 -63.59
CA THR A 144 -12.49 -5.09 -62.37
C THR A 144 -13.48 -4.61 -61.31
N LEU A 145 -13.27 -5.07 -60.08
CA LEU A 145 -14.01 -4.72 -58.87
C LEU A 145 -13.32 -3.57 -58.11
N LYS A 146 -14.12 -2.76 -57.40
CA LYS A 146 -13.69 -1.80 -56.40
C LYS A 146 -14.57 -1.90 -55.16
N VAL A 147 -13.96 -1.82 -53.99
CA VAL A 147 -14.66 -1.83 -52.70
C VAL A 147 -14.44 -0.48 -52.01
N SER A 148 -15.47 0.08 -51.39
CA SER A 148 -15.42 1.40 -50.77
C SER A 148 -16.22 1.41 -49.46
N THR A 149 -15.61 1.82 -48.35
CA THR A 149 -16.36 2.17 -47.15
C THR A 149 -16.75 3.64 -47.20
N GLU A 150 -18.05 3.94 -47.30
CA GLU A 150 -18.57 5.31 -47.38
C GLU A 150 -20.00 5.41 -46.85
N GLY A 151 -20.18 6.17 -45.76
CA GLY A 151 -21.47 6.50 -45.16
C GLY A 151 -22.37 7.44 -45.97
N SER A 152 -22.33 7.35 -47.31
CA SER A 152 -23.34 7.87 -48.23
C SER A 152 -23.30 7.24 -49.64
N SER A 153 -22.44 6.25 -49.88
CA SER A 153 -22.24 5.50 -51.13
C SER A 153 -22.02 6.30 -52.44
N ASN A 154 -21.63 7.58 -52.35
CA ASN A 154 -21.48 8.45 -53.53
C ASN A 154 -20.31 8.03 -54.43
N LEU A 155 -19.14 7.69 -53.88
CA LEU A 155 -18.00 7.21 -54.68
C LEU A 155 -18.35 5.91 -55.41
N THR A 156 -19.07 4.99 -54.77
CA THR A 156 -19.56 3.76 -55.40
C THR A 156 -20.55 4.03 -56.54
N ILE A 157 -21.38 5.07 -56.43
CA ILE A 157 -22.28 5.52 -57.51
C ILE A 157 -21.47 6.06 -58.70
N GLU A 158 -20.49 6.93 -58.48
CA GLU A 158 -19.66 7.46 -59.57
C GLU A 158 -18.76 6.38 -60.21
N ILE A 159 -18.23 5.43 -59.41
CA ILE A 159 -17.51 4.23 -59.90
C ILE A 159 -18.41 3.41 -60.84
N ARG A 160 -19.68 3.19 -60.47
CA ARG A 160 -20.63 2.45 -61.31
C ARG A 160 -21.00 3.21 -62.60
N LYS A 161 -21.09 4.54 -62.57
CA LYS A 161 -21.26 5.36 -63.79
C LYS A 161 -20.07 5.25 -64.75
N ALA A 162 -18.87 5.01 -64.23
CA ALA A 162 -17.67 4.73 -65.03
C ALA A 162 -17.58 3.28 -65.54
N ASN A 163 -18.70 2.53 -65.54
CA ASN A 163 -18.78 1.11 -65.92
C ASN A 163 -17.88 0.15 -65.11
N LEU A 164 -17.43 0.55 -63.92
CA LEU A 164 -16.68 -0.30 -63.00
C LEU A 164 -17.60 -0.94 -61.95
N ARG A 165 -17.33 -2.19 -61.56
CA ARG A 165 -18.07 -2.85 -60.47
C ARG A 165 -17.66 -2.22 -59.14
N GLY A 166 -18.62 -1.62 -58.43
CA GLY A 166 -18.39 -0.97 -57.13
C GLY A 166 -19.24 -1.57 -56.02
N VAL A 167 -18.65 -1.93 -54.88
CA VAL A 167 -19.33 -2.35 -53.65
C VAL A 167 -19.15 -1.27 -52.59
N ALA A 168 -20.26 -0.76 -52.02
CA ALA A 168 -20.23 0.14 -50.88
C ALA A 168 -20.47 -0.66 -49.58
N ILE A 169 -19.74 -0.34 -48.52
CA ILE A 169 -19.87 -0.95 -47.19
C ILE A 169 -20.01 0.16 -46.14
N ASP A 170 -20.99 0.02 -45.25
CA ASP A 170 -21.17 0.86 -44.06
C ASP A 170 -22.02 0.08 -43.06
N LYS A 171 -21.94 0.42 -41.78
CA LYS A 171 -22.77 -0.21 -40.75
C LYS A 171 -24.21 0.31 -40.69
N THR A 172 -24.53 1.39 -41.40
CA THR A 172 -25.87 1.96 -41.44
C THR A 172 -26.28 2.44 -42.83
N VAL A 173 -27.52 2.12 -43.22
CA VAL A 173 -28.12 2.63 -44.47
C VAL A 173 -28.67 4.05 -44.34
N GLY A 174 -28.76 4.61 -43.13
CA GLY A 174 -29.48 5.87 -42.83
C GLY A 174 -28.93 7.16 -43.48
N ARG A 175 -27.82 7.08 -44.22
CA ARG A 175 -27.24 8.18 -45.03
C ARG A 175 -26.97 7.78 -46.48
N ALA A 176 -27.30 6.55 -46.87
CA ALA A 176 -27.01 5.99 -48.19
C ALA A 176 -27.78 6.70 -49.31
N LYS A 177 -27.14 6.87 -50.48
CA LYS A 177 -27.80 7.36 -51.71
C LYS A 177 -27.92 6.30 -52.81
N GLY A 178 -27.46 5.09 -52.51
CA GLY A 178 -27.47 3.91 -53.39
C GLY A 178 -27.05 2.67 -52.59
N PRO A 179 -27.05 1.47 -53.21
CA PRO A 179 -26.92 0.20 -52.49
C PRO A 179 -25.63 0.09 -51.65
N ILE A 180 -25.78 -0.32 -50.39
CA ILE A 180 -24.70 -0.59 -49.43
C ILE A 180 -24.87 -2.02 -48.90
N THR A 181 -23.78 -2.78 -48.82
CA THR A 181 -23.68 -4.01 -48.04
C THR A 181 -23.49 -3.62 -46.57
N VAL A 182 -24.44 -3.96 -45.71
CA VAL A 182 -24.39 -3.59 -44.29
C VAL A 182 -23.46 -4.54 -43.55
N LEU A 183 -22.40 -4.00 -42.95
CA LEU A 183 -21.44 -4.71 -42.08
C LEU A 183 -20.95 -3.74 -40.99
N ASP A 184 -21.02 -4.11 -39.71
CA ASP A 184 -20.36 -3.36 -38.63
C ASP A 184 -18.99 -3.97 -38.34
N LEU A 185 -17.93 -3.27 -38.74
CA LEU A 185 -16.55 -3.74 -38.60
C LEU A 185 -16.04 -3.71 -37.14
N THR A 186 -16.92 -3.50 -36.15
CA THR A 186 -16.67 -3.83 -34.74
C THR A 186 -17.16 -5.23 -34.36
N VAL A 187 -17.82 -5.97 -35.26
CA VAL A 187 -18.29 -7.35 -35.06
C VAL A 187 -17.35 -8.31 -35.79
N GLU A 188 -16.83 -9.30 -35.07
CA GLU A 188 -15.80 -10.22 -35.60
C GLU A 188 -16.31 -11.08 -36.77
N GLU A 189 -17.59 -11.47 -36.76
CA GLU A 189 -18.25 -12.20 -37.84
C GLU A 189 -18.32 -11.40 -39.14
N ASP A 190 -18.68 -10.11 -39.08
CA ASP A 190 -18.72 -9.20 -40.23
C ASP A 190 -17.31 -8.90 -40.78
N VAL A 191 -16.31 -8.80 -39.90
CA VAL A 191 -14.90 -8.67 -40.27
C VAL A 191 -14.38 -9.95 -40.94
N ALA A 192 -14.78 -11.12 -40.46
CA ALA A 192 -14.44 -12.41 -41.08
C ALA A 192 -15.09 -12.55 -42.47
N PHE A 193 -16.37 -12.21 -42.60
CA PHE A 193 -17.09 -12.18 -43.88
C PHE A 193 -16.43 -11.23 -44.88
N LEU A 194 -16.11 -9.99 -44.48
CA LEU A 194 -15.41 -9.04 -45.35
C LEU A 194 -14.01 -9.53 -45.74
N SER A 195 -13.27 -10.11 -44.80
CA SER A 195 -11.93 -10.65 -45.06
C SER A 195 -11.98 -11.78 -46.09
N GLU A 196 -12.96 -12.68 -45.98
CA GLU A 196 -13.13 -13.80 -46.91
C GLU A 196 -13.62 -13.31 -48.29
N PHE A 197 -14.56 -12.37 -48.35
CA PHE A 197 -14.97 -11.71 -49.59
C PHE A 197 -13.78 -11.05 -50.32
N ILE A 198 -12.91 -10.35 -49.57
CA ILE A 198 -11.70 -9.72 -50.13
C ILE A 198 -10.70 -10.77 -50.64
N ARG A 199 -10.56 -11.94 -49.99
CA ARG A 199 -9.72 -13.05 -50.49
C ARG A 199 -10.26 -13.63 -51.79
N GLN A 200 -11.57 -13.90 -51.85
CA GLN A 200 -12.21 -14.53 -53.01
C GLN A 200 -12.18 -13.61 -54.25
N GLU A 201 -12.42 -12.30 -54.05
CA GLU A 201 -12.36 -11.29 -55.12
C GLU A 201 -10.97 -10.67 -55.31
N ALA A 202 -9.91 -11.17 -54.65
CA ALA A 202 -8.58 -10.54 -54.63
C ALA A 202 -7.98 -10.28 -56.02
N ASN A 203 -8.21 -11.19 -56.97
CA ASN A 203 -7.73 -11.05 -58.36
C ASN A 203 -8.56 -10.07 -59.21
N ASN A 204 -9.76 -9.68 -58.74
CA ASN A 204 -10.65 -8.74 -59.40
C ASN A 204 -10.58 -7.34 -58.76
N ILE A 205 -10.22 -7.22 -57.48
CA ILE A 205 -10.15 -5.95 -56.75
C ILE A 205 -8.94 -5.12 -57.22
N CYS A 206 -9.21 -3.94 -57.80
CA CYS A 206 -8.17 -2.97 -58.16
C CYS A 206 -8.03 -1.79 -57.19
N LEU A 207 -8.99 -1.61 -56.27
CA LEU A 207 -8.94 -0.60 -55.22
C LEU A 207 -9.87 -0.97 -54.06
N ILE A 208 -9.36 -0.81 -52.84
CA ILE A 208 -10.16 -0.73 -51.61
C ILE A 208 -10.01 0.68 -51.06
N HIS A 209 -11.11 1.42 -50.94
CA HIS A 209 -11.12 2.76 -50.36
C HIS A 209 -11.64 2.72 -48.92
N PHE A 210 -10.81 3.19 -47.99
CA PHE A 210 -11.17 3.37 -46.58
C PHE A 210 -11.41 4.85 -46.29
N ALA A 211 -12.66 5.27 -46.09
CA ALA A 211 -12.95 6.62 -45.62
C ALA A 211 -12.79 6.70 -44.08
N PRO A 212 -12.00 7.65 -43.55
CA PRO A 212 -11.89 7.84 -42.10
C PRO A 212 -13.18 8.45 -41.53
N PRO A 213 -13.49 8.22 -40.23
CA PRO A 213 -14.75 8.64 -39.64
C PRO A 213 -14.96 10.16 -39.69
N CYS A 214 -16.19 10.58 -39.98
CA CYS A 214 -16.54 11.94 -40.45
C CYS A 214 -16.23 13.14 -39.54
N GLY A 215 -15.56 12.96 -38.40
CA GLY A 215 -15.02 14.02 -37.55
C GLY A 215 -13.57 14.45 -37.86
N THR A 216 -12.76 13.56 -38.49
CA THR A 216 -11.31 13.76 -38.66
C THR A 216 -10.92 14.59 -39.90
N CYS A 217 -11.74 14.57 -40.94
CA CYS A 217 -11.50 15.27 -42.21
C CYS A 217 -11.68 16.79 -42.12
N SER A 218 -10.67 17.51 -41.63
CA SER A 218 -10.62 18.99 -41.59
C SER A 218 -10.91 19.65 -42.96
N ALA A 219 -10.66 18.97 -44.08
CA ALA A 219 -10.99 19.46 -45.42
C ALA A 219 -12.49 19.78 -45.62
N ALA A 220 -13.40 19.04 -44.98
CA ALA A 220 -14.84 19.35 -45.04
C ALA A 220 -15.18 20.69 -44.37
N ARG A 221 -14.42 21.05 -43.32
CA ARG A 221 -14.55 22.32 -42.58
C ARG A 221 -14.00 23.54 -43.36
N LYS A 222 -13.33 23.33 -44.51
CA LYS A 222 -12.99 24.42 -45.45
C LYS A 222 -14.22 24.96 -46.23
N ARG A 223 -15.39 24.30 -46.17
CA ARG A 223 -16.62 24.80 -46.81
C ARG A 223 -17.32 25.84 -45.93
N ARG A 224 -17.66 27.01 -46.49
CA ARG A 224 -18.51 28.01 -45.82
C ARG A 224 -19.89 27.41 -45.55
N LEU A 225 -20.36 27.52 -44.31
CA LEU A 225 -21.76 27.27 -43.95
C LEU A 225 -22.64 28.41 -44.49
N ALA A 226 -23.90 28.11 -44.79
CA ALA A 226 -24.87 29.14 -45.20
C ALA A 226 -25.21 30.07 -44.02
N PRO A 227 -25.50 31.38 -44.24
CA PRO A 227 -25.78 32.34 -43.17
C PRO A 227 -26.82 31.85 -42.17
N ALA A 228 -27.99 31.40 -42.65
CA ALA A 228 -29.07 30.87 -41.81
C ALA A 228 -28.71 29.63 -40.96
N VAL A 229 -27.58 28.96 -41.23
CA VAL A 229 -27.04 27.90 -40.37
C VAL A 229 -26.14 28.49 -39.28
N LEU A 230 -25.36 29.53 -39.59
CA LEU A 230 -24.55 30.27 -38.61
C LEU A 230 -25.43 31.03 -37.63
N ASP A 231 -26.49 31.68 -38.11
CA ASP A 231 -27.46 32.43 -37.29
C ASP A 231 -28.15 31.51 -36.27
N ARG A 232 -28.49 30.29 -36.68
CA ARG A 232 -29.07 29.25 -35.82
C ARG A 232 -28.07 28.66 -34.83
N LEU A 233 -26.84 28.42 -35.26
CA LEU A 233 -25.79 27.97 -34.34
C LEU A 233 -25.52 29.05 -33.26
N ALA A 234 -25.61 30.34 -33.62
CA ALA A 234 -25.50 31.44 -32.68
C ALA A 234 -26.71 31.54 -31.71
N SER A 235 -27.95 31.34 -32.17
CA SER A 235 -29.12 31.29 -31.28
C SER A 235 -29.07 30.15 -30.28
N ASP A 236 -28.51 29.02 -30.69
CA ASP A 236 -28.43 27.80 -29.89
C ASP A 236 -27.17 27.76 -28.99
N GLY A 237 -26.33 28.81 -29.04
CA GLY A 237 -25.09 28.93 -28.26
C GLY A 237 -23.93 28.05 -28.73
N ILE A 238 -24.03 27.46 -29.92
CA ILE A 238 -23.11 26.45 -30.45
C ILE A 238 -22.04 27.11 -31.32
N THR A 239 -20.77 27.00 -30.92
CA THR A 239 -19.64 27.50 -31.74
C THR A 239 -19.54 26.72 -33.07
N PRO A 240 -19.49 27.39 -34.24
CA PRO A 240 -19.33 26.71 -35.52
C PRO A 240 -18.03 25.87 -35.59
N PRO A 241 -18.04 24.70 -36.25
CA PRO A 241 -16.93 23.74 -36.21
C PRO A 241 -15.66 24.29 -36.88
N GLN A 242 -14.64 24.62 -36.07
CA GLN A 242 -13.42 25.27 -36.55
C GLN A 242 -12.51 24.33 -37.35
N ILE A 243 -11.67 24.90 -38.22
CA ILE A 243 -10.63 24.16 -38.97
C ILE A 243 -9.52 23.77 -38.00
N LEU A 244 -9.25 22.47 -37.83
CA LEU A 244 -8.27 21.98 -36.86
C LEU A 244 -6.85 21.87 -37.40
N ARG A 245 -6.70 21.68 -38.71
CA ARG A 245 -5.44 21.28 -39.36
C ARG A 245 -5.23 22.06 -40.66
N SER A 246 -3.98 22.30 -41.04
CA SER A 246 -3.59 22.94 -42.31
C SER A 246 -2.45 22.17 -42.99
N GLU A 247 -2.08 22.54 -44.22
CA GLU A 247 -0.96 21.89 -44.91
C GLU A 247 0.41 22.17 -44.25
N ALA A 248 0.56 23.30 -43.55
CA ALA A 248 1.74 23.59 -42.73
C ALA A 248 1.67 22.98 -41.32
N PHE A 249 0.47 22.62 -40.85
CA PHE A 249 0.19 22.07 -39.52
C PHE A 249 -0.75 20.86 -39.64
N PRO A 250 -0.26 19.71 -40.12
CA PRO A 250 -1.09 18.55 -40.40
C PRO A 250 -1.59 17.83 -39.13
N THR A 251 -0.93 18.05 -37.99
CA THR A 251 -1.21 17.43 -36.67
C THR A 251 -1.83 18.41 -35.65
N GLY A 252 -2.52 19.44 -36.14
CA GLY A 252 -3.23 20.42 -35.30
C GLY A 252 -2.63 21.83 -35.41
N LEU A 253 -3.49 22.85 -35.40
CA LEU A 253 -3.06 24.25 -35.35
C LEU A 253 -2.51 24.59 -33.94
N PRO A 254 -1.42 25.38 -33.83
CA PRO A 254 -0.73 25.65 -32.56
C PRO A 254 -1.51 26.53 -31.56
N ASN A 255 -2.75 26.89 -31.87
CA ASN A 255 -3.64 27.69 -31.04
C ASN A 255 -4.96 26.99 -30.69
N LEU A 256 -5.10 25.69 -30.95
CA LEU A 256 -6.25 24.89 -30.50
C LEU A 256 -6.29 24.80 -28.97
N ARG A 257 -7.51 24.70 -28.41
CA ARG A 257 -7.76 24.53 -26.97
C ARG A 257 -8.96 23.62 -26.72
N GLY A 258 -9.02 22.98 -25.55
CA GLY A 258 -10.15 22.18 -25.10
C GLY A 258 -10.56 21.06 -26.06
N LEU A 259 -11.87 20.86 -26.23
CA LEU A 259 -12.46 19.75 -27.00
C LEU A 259 -12.01 19.64 -28.47
N ASP A 260 -11.43 20.68 -29.08
CA ASP A 260 -10.90 20.62 -30.44
C ASP A 260 -9.39 20.29 -30.48
N ALA A 261 -8.63 20.57 -29.42
CA ALA A 261 -7.27 20.00 -29.24
C ALA A 261 -7.31 18.50 -28.92
N MET A 262 -8.30 18.07 -28.11
CA MET A 262 -8.54 16.64 -27.79
C MET A 262 -8.79 15.74 -29.02
N LYS A 263 -9.06 16.32 -30.19
CA LYS A 263 -9.28 15.61 -31.48
C LYS A 263 -8.02 15.42 -32.32
N ASP A 264 -6.88 15.99 -31.91
CA ASP A 264 -5.55 15.65 -32.43
C ASP A 264 -4.86 14.61 -31.55
N LEU A 265 -4.98 14.75 -30.21
CA LEU A 265 -4.38 13.81 -29.25
C LEU A 265 -4.69 12.33 -29.52
N SER A 266 -5.82 11.96 -30.12
CA SER A 266 -6.12 10.57 -30.44
C SER A 266 -5.11 9.89 -31.36
N GLU A 267 -4.41 10.64 -32.21
CA GLU A 267 -3.35 10.08 -33.07
C GLU A 267 -1.98 10.04 -32.37
N ASP A 268 -1.65 11.03 -31.54
CA ASP A 268 -0.40 11.04 -30.78
C ASP A 268 -0.44 10.08 -29.57
N GLU A 269 -1.61 9.88 -28.97
CA GLU A 269 -1.88 8.83 -27.99
C GLU A 269 -1.70 7.46 -28.67
N ARG A 270 -2.24 7.26 -29.88
CA ARG A 270 -1.96 6.04 -30.66
C ARG A 270 -0.46 5.85 -30.91
N LYS A 271 0.27 6.88 -31.35
CA LYS A 271 1.74 6.79 -31.55
C LYS A 271 2.49 6.46 -30.25
N LEU A 272 2.06 7.03 -29.12
CA LEU A 272 2.60 6.73 -27.80
C LEU A 272 2.42 5.24 -27.50
N HIS A 273 1.17 4.74 -27.52
CA HIS A 273 0.88 3.32 -27.28
C HIS A 273 1.59 2.41 -28.30
N ASP A 274 1.67 2.79 -29.57
CA ASP A 274 2.35 2.02 -30.60
C ASP A 274 3.87 1.89 -30.35
N GLY A 275 4.48 2.88 -29.71
CA GLY A 275 5.88 2.87 -29.28
C GLY A 275 6.17 2.12 -27.98
N LEU A 276 5.15 1.68 -27.23
CA LEU A 276 5.34 0.90 -26.00
C LEU A 276 5.68 -0.57 -26.31
N SER A 277 6.27 -1.28 -25.35
CA SER A 277 6.39 -2.75 -25.41
C SER A 277 5.01 -3.41 -25.31
N ASN A 278 4.81 -4.52 -26.02
CA ASN A 278 3.49 -5.20 -26.12
C ASN A 278 2.84 -5.50 -24.75
N HIS A 279 3.64 -5.83 -23.73
CA HIS A 279 3.16 -6.07 -22.37
C HIS A 279 2.64 -4.80 -21.66
N VAL A 280 3.23 -3.62 -21.93
CA VAL A 280 2.69 -2.34 -21.44
C VAL A 280 1.45 -1.93 -22.25
N LYS A 281 1.42 -2.18 -23.57
CA LYS A 281 0.24 -1.90 -24.42
C LYS A 281 -1.04 -2.55 -23.89
N GLN A 282 -0.94 -3.78 -23.37
CA GLN A 282 -2.08 -4.51 -22.79
C GLN A 282 -2.62 -3.83 -21.52
N VAL A 283 -1.74 -3.47 -20.56
CA VAL A 283 -2.20 -2.87 -19.29
C VAL A 283 -2.61 -1.40 -19.42
N LEU A 284 -2.03 -0.67 -20.37
CA LEU A 284 -2.43 0.71 -20.67
C LEU A 284 -3.49 0.82 -21.77
N GLN A 285 -4.06 -0.31 -22.23
CA GLN A 285 -5.12 -0.32 -23.23
C GLN A 285 -6.33 0.51 -22.77
N GLY A 286 -6.75 1.45 -23.62
CA GLY A 286 -7.87 2.36 -23.34
C GLY A 286 -7.56 3.52 -22.38
N LYS A 287 -6.37 3.57 -21.76
CA LYS A 287 -5.95 4.73 -20.94
C LYS A 287 -5.58 5.91 -21.84
N ARG A 288 -5.95 7.13 -21.46
CA ARG A 288 -5.58 8.36 -22.19
C ARG A 288 -4.53 9.16 -21.42
N LEU A 289 -3.26 8.80 -21.65
CA LEU A 289 -2.11 9.27 -20.88
C LEU A 289 -1.71 10.70 -21.24
N LEU A 290 -1.77 11.06 -22.53
CA LEU A 290 -1.53 12.44 -22.98
C LEU A 290 -2.66 13.35 -22.55
N LEU A 291 -3.91 12.89 -22.61
CA LEU A 291 -5.06 13.65 -22.11
C LEU A 291 -4.94 13.92 -20.60
N LEU A 292 -4.52 12.92 -19.80
CA LEU A 292 -4.29 13.12 -18.38
C LEU A 292 -3.15 14.11 -18.11
N ARG A 293 -2.04 14.02 -18.86
CA ARG A 293 -0.96 15.01 -18.78
C ARG A 293 -1.48 16.41 -19.07
N ASP A 294 -2.16 16.62 -20.20
CA ASP A 294 -2.58 17.94 -20.65
C ASP A 294 -3.58 18.58 -19.67
N ILE A 295 -4.48 17.79 -19.08
CA ILE A 295 -5.38 18.24 -18.00
C ILE A 295 -4.59 18.64 -16.74
N LEU A 296 -3.53 17.93 -16.37
CA LEU A 296 -2.72 18.25 -15.19
C LEU A 296 -1.77 19.44 -15.43
N GLU A 297 -1.34 19.66 -16.68
CA GLU A 297 -0.58 20.84 -17.10
C GLU A 297 -1.47 22.09 -17.16
N ASP A 298 -2.69 22.00 -17.74
CA ASP A 298 -3.70 23.08 -17.73
C ASP A 298 -4.19 23.46 -16.31
N LEU A 299 -4.01 22.59 -15.31
CA LEU A 299 -4.37 22.81 -13.91
C LEU A 299 -3.16 23.08 -12.98
N ASP A 300 -1.96 23.32 -13.53
CA ASP A 300 -0.73 23.64 -12.78
C ASP A 300 -0.34 22.59 -11.69
N TYR A 301 -0.58 21.29 -11.95
CA TYR A 301 -0.33 20.23 -10.97
C TYR A 301 1.15 20.16 -10.52
N PRO A 302 1.44 20.13 -9.19
CA PRO A 302 2.79 20.40 -8.67
C PRO A 302 3.77 19.21 -8.70
N ASP A 303 3.33 17.99 -9.05
CA ASP A 303 4.18 16.78 -8.99
C ASP A 303 5.15 16.69 -10.19
N LYS A 304 6.43 16.97 -9.93
CA LYS A 304 7.48 17.12 -10.98
C LYS A 304 8.72 16.23 -10.75
N ILE A 305 8.55 15.03 -10.16
CA ILE A 305 9.64 14.05 -10.00
C ILE A 305 10.06 13.48 -11.37
N SER A 306 11.33 13.67 -11.75
CA SER A 306 11.84 13.28 -13.08
C SER A 306 12.31 11.82 -13.17
N LEU A 307 12.06 11.20 -14.32
CA LEU A 307 12.48 9.83 -14.65
C LEU A 307 14.01 9.63 -14.51
N ALA A 308 14.79 10.66 -14.82
CA ALA A 308 16.25 10.64 -14.71
C ALA A 308 16.76 10.47 -13.26
N ALA A 309 16.00 10.94 -12.26
CA ALA A 309 16.33 10.73 -10.85
C ALA A 309 16.12 9.25 -10.45
N LEU A 310 15.02 8.65 -10.90
CA LEU A 310 14.65 7.26 -10.60
C LEU A 310 15.57 6.23 -11.27
N LEU A 311 15.99 6.47 -12.52
CA LEU A 311 16.91 5.57 -13.23
C LEU A 311 18.31 5.54 -12.63
N LYS A 312 18.73 6.62 -11.94
CA LYS A 312 20.11 6.78 -11.42
C LYS A 312 20.42 5.93 -10.19
N SER A 313 19.40 5.44 -9.46
CA SER A 313 19.58 4.64 -8.23
C SER A 313 19.55 3.12 -8.45
N SER A 314 18.83 2.63 -9.46
CA SER A 314 18.45 1.20 -9.59
C SER A 314 19.63 0.22 -9.74
N ALA A 315 20.71 0.63 -10.42
CA ALA A 315 21.80 -0.25 -10.85
C ALA A 315 22.55 -0.96 -9.70
N GLY A 316 22.66 -0.32 -8.53
CA GLY A 316 23.30 -0.94 -7.36
C GLY A 316 22.43 -2.00 -6.69
N LEU A 317 21.12 -1.77 -6.66
CA LEU A 317 20.13 -2.54 -5.90
C LEU A 317 19.70 -3.83 -6.63
N GLN A 318 19.62 -3.80 -7.96
CA GLN A 318 19.43 -4.99 -8.81
C GLN A 318 20.41 -6.13 -8.45
N LYS A 319 21.66 -5.78 -8.13
CA LYS A 319 22.74 -6.73 -7.77
C LYS A 319 22.55 -7.35 -6.38
N ALA A 320 21.76 -6.73 -5.50
CA ALA A 320 21.40 -7.25 -4.18
C ALA A 320 20.14 -8.12 -4.24
N ALA A 321 19.09 -7.68 -4.93
CA ALA A 321 17.87 -8.47 -5.11
C ALA A 321 18.15 -9.83 -5.78
N ARG A 322 18.97 -9.84 -6.86
CA ARG A 322 19.41 -11.07 -7.56
C ARG A 322 20.25 -12.04 -6.70
N ARG A 323 20.63 -11.68 -5.47
CA ARG A 323 21.36 -12.54 -4.51
C ARG A 323 20.46 -13.14 -3.43
N ARG A 324 19.15 -12.88 -3.45
CA ARG A 324 18.18 -13.23 -2.39
C ARG A 324 17.04 -14.16 -2.87
N VAL A 325 17.32 -15.04 -3.82
CA VAL A 325 16.37 -16.02 -4.38
C VAL A 325 16.87 -17.44 -4.03
N VAL A 326 16.19 -18.18 -3.13
CA VAL A 326 16.76 -19.31 -2.33
C VAL A 326 15.69 -20.28 -1.75
N GLU A 327 15.70 -21.60 -2.06
CA GLU A 327 14.82 -22.75 -1.61
C GLU A 327 13.52 -22.55 -0.74
N PRO A 328 12.19 -22.80 -1.08
CA PRO A 328 10.87 -22.35 0.32
C PRO A 328 10.89 -23.02 1.71
N GLU A 329 9.86 -22.59 2.46
CA GLU A 329 9.46 -23.05 3.79
C GLU A 329 7.93 -23.31 3.93
N ASP A 330 7.10 -23.01 2.90
CA ASP A 330 5.67 -23.41 2.79
C ASP A 330 5.32 -23.69 1.31
N THR A 331 5.14 -24.96 0.96
CA THR A 331 4.80 -25.40 -0.40
C THR A 331 3.33 -25.20 -0.78
N GLU A 332 2.39 -25.15 0.18
CA GLU A 332 0.98 -24.85 -0.09
C GLU A 332 0.81 -23.37 -0.44
N LEU A 333 1.37 -22.49 0.40
CA LEU A 333 1.34 -21.04 0.20
C LEU A 333 2.07 -20.65 -1.08
N HIS A 334 3.14 -21.37 -1.45
CA HIS A 334 3.80 -21.17 -2.73
C HIS A 334 2.97 -21.67 -3.92
N ALA A 335 2.36 -22.85 -3.85
CA ALA A 335 1.50 -23.35 -4.91
C ALA A 335 0.30 -22.41 -5.15
N ALA A 336 -0.31 -21.89 -4.08
CA ALA A 336 -1.37 -20.90 -4.17
C ALA A 336 -0.88 -19.53 -4.70
N ALA A 337 0.32 -19.08 -4.32
CA ALA A 337 0.93 -17.87 -4.86
C ALA A 337 1.35 -18.03 -6.34
N TRP A 338 1.73 -19.24 -6.76
CA TRP A 338 2.01 -19.58 -8.14
C TRP A 338 0.73 -19.58 -8.98
N GLU A 339 -0.36 -20.16 -8.48
CA GLU A 339 -1.63 -20.18 -9.21
C GLU A 339 -2.26 -18.77 -9.33
N GLU A 340 -2.21 -17.92 -8.28
CA GLU A 340 -2.62 -16.52 -8.44
C GLU A 340 -1.65 -15.74 -9.37
N THR A 341 -0.36 -16.09 -9.41
CA THR A 341 0.59 -15.52 -10.40
C THR A 341 0.21 -15.92 -11.83
N ARG A 342 -0.22 -17.17 -12.06
CA ARG A 342 -0.76 -17.60 -13.35
C ARG A 342 -2.08 -16.90 -13.69
N LEU A 343 -2.94 -16.64 -12.71
CA LEU A 343 -4.14 -15.83 -12.92
C LEU A 343 -3.80 -14.35 -13.23
N GLU A 344 -2.71 -13.79 -12.70
CA GLU A 344 -2.20 -12.46 -13.13
C GLU A 344 -1.64 -12.48 -14.57
N GLU A 345 -1.00 -13.58 -14.99
CA GLU A 345 -0.52 -13.80 -16.36
C GLU A 345 -1.68 -13.95 -17.36
N GLU A 346 -2.67 -14.77 -17.04
CA GLU A 346 -3.92 -14.94 -17.83
C GLU A 346 -4.74 -13.63 -17.93
N ARG A 347 -4.61 -12.73 -16.96
CA ARG A 347 -5.19 -11.37 -16.97
C ARG A 347 -4.29 -10.32 -17.66
N GLY A 348 -3.07 -10.68 -18.08
CA GLY A 348 -2.09 -9.77 -18.71
C GLY A 348 -1.42 -8.76 -17.78
N TRP A 349 -1.60 -8.89 -16.46
CA TRP A 349 -1.03 -7.95 -15.46
C TRP A 349 0.49 -8.12 -15.29
N ILE A 350 1.01 -9.29 -15.68
CA ILE A 350 2.43 -9.66 -15.70
C ILE A 350 2.75 -10.40 -17.01
N TRP A 351 4.03 -10.67 -17.28
CA TRP A 351 4.48 -11.45 -18.45
C TRP A 351 5.76 -12.24 -18.14
N PRO A 352 5.99 -13.42 -18.76
CA PRO A 352 7.22 -14.19 -18.58
C PRO A 352 8.38 -13.53 -19.36
N ASP A 353 9.52 -13.30 -18.69
CA ASP A 353 10.66 -12.55 -19.26
C ASP A 353 11.86 -13.46 -19.55
N ASP A 354 11.72 -14.27 -20.60
CA ASP A 354 12.76 -15.18 -21.09
C ASP A 354 13.97 -14.47 -21.71
N SER A 355 13.97 -13.13 -21.81
CA SER A 355 15.01 -12.38 -22.53
C SER A 355 16.39 -12.44 -21.88
N GLY A 356 16.46 -12.69 -20.56
CA GLY A 356 17.70 -12.65 -19.77
C GLY A 356 18.39 -11.27 -19.68
N ILE A 357 17.78 -10.22 -20.27
CA ILE A 357 18.34 -8.87 -20.29
C ILE A 357 17.86 -8.12 -19.04
N PHE A 358 18.76 -7.89 -18.08
CA PHE A 358 18.48 -7.19 -16.82
C PHE A 358 18.80 -5.69 -16.84
N LYS A 359 19.37 -5.18 -17.94
CA LYS A 359 19.65 -3.74 -18.10
C LYS A 359 18.32 -2.97 -18.10
N GLU A 360 18.29 -1.83 -17.40
CA GLU A 360 17.11 -0.96 -17.23
C GLU A 360 15.86 -1.56 -16.52
N LYS A 361 15.88 -2.84 -16.08
CA LYS A 361 14.76 -3.48 -15.36
C LYS A 361 14.94 -3.47 -13.84
N ILE A 362 13.87 -3.21 -13.07
CA ILE A 362 13.86 -3.34 -11.61
C ILE A 362 13.35 -4.74 -11.24
N ILE A 363 14.01 -5.42 -10.29
CA ILE A 363 13.75 -6.83 -9.95
C ILE A 363 13.35 -6.93 -8.48
N ALA A 364 12.14 -7.39 -8.20
CA ALA A 364 11.62 -7.67 -6.85
C ALA A 364 11.40 -9.17 -6.62
N HIS A 365 11.22 -9.58 -5.36
CA HIS A 365 10.99 -10.98 -4.97
C HIS A 365 9.51 -11.21 -4.61
N ARG A 366 8.84 -12.12 -5.30
CA ARG A 366 7.43 -12.47 -5.07
C ARG A 366 7.26 -13.48 -3.94
N PHE A 367 6.26 -13.27 -3.08
CA PHE A 367 5.89 -14.17 -1.99
C PHE A 367 4.37 -14.20 -1.77
N GLY A 368 3.86 -15.25 -1.13
CA GLY A 368 2.45 -15.39 -0.78
C GLY A 368 2.14 -14.86 0.62
N ILE A 369 0.93 -14.33 0.83
CA ILE A 369 0.40 -13.93 2.15
C ILE A 369 -0.98 -14.57 2.32
N ARG A 370 -1.16 -15.33 3.41
CA ARG A 370 -2.45 -15.96 3.78
C ARG A 370 -3.31 -14.94 4.53
N GLN A 371 -4.47 -14.57 3.98
CA GLN A 371 -5.44 -13.60 4.53
C GLN A 371 -6.82 -14.26 4.67
N GLY A 372 -7.08 -14.86 5.84
CA GLY A 372 -8.22 -15.77 6.01
C GLY A 372 -8.07 -16.97 5.08
N ASP A 373 -9.17 -17.36 4.42
CA ASP A 373 -9.23 -18.52 3.52
C ASP A 373 -8.57 -18.27 2.14
N LYS A 374 -7.97 -17.09 1.91
CA LYS A 374 -7.39 -16.69 0.62
C LYS A 374 -5.91 -16.40 0.73
N VAL A 375 -5.16 -16.80 -0.29
CA VAL A 375 -3.76 -16.36 -0.49
C VAL A 375 -3.77 -15.17 -1.44
N ARG A 376 -2.90 -14.19 -1.20
CA ARG A 376 -2.56 -13.12 -2.14
C ARG A 376 -1.06 -13.15 -2.45
N VAL A 377 -0.70 -12.80 -3.67
CA VAL A 377 0.70 -12.51 -4.05
C VAL A 377 1.13 -11.12 -3.57
N SER A 378 2.43 -10.96 -3.34
CA SER A 378 3.04 -9.76 -2.79
C SER A 378 4.51 -9.68 -3.22
N ASP A 379 4.98 -8.52 -3.66
CA ASP A 379 6.32 -8.33 -4.22
C ASP A 379 7.22 -7.45 -3.32
N ASN A 380 8.39 -7.96 -2.95
CA ASN A 380 9.28 -7.35 -1.96
C ASN A 380 10.21 -6.27 -2.56
N PHE A 381 9.62 -5.15 -2.98
CA PHE A 381 10.35 -4.02 -3.57
C PHE A 381 11.31 -3.29 -2.61
N LYS A 382 11.33 -3.62 -1.31
CA LYS A 382 12.35 -3.12 -0.37
C LYS A 382 13.74 -3.65 -0.73
N GLN A 383 13.83 -4.84 -1.35
CA GLN A 383 15.11 -5.43 -1.74
C GLN A 383 15.75 -4.76 -2.97
N CYS A 384 14.97 -4.01 -3.74
CA CYS A 384 15.40 -3.34 -4.97
C CYS A 384 15.44 -1.80 -4.87
N GLY A 385 15.10 -1.27 -3.69
CA GLY A 385 15.11 0.16 -3.37
C GLY A 385 14.09 1.04 -4.12
N LEU A 386 13.14 0.47 -4.86
CA LEU A 386 12.00 1.25 -5.39
C LEU A 386 11.22 1.92 -4.24
N ASN A 387 11.08 1.22 -3.11
CA ASN A 387 10.45 1.74 -1.89
C ASN A 387 11.19 2.96 -1.30
N ASP A 388 12.50 3.07 -1.52
CA ASP A 388 13.35 4.13 -0.97
C ASP A 388 13.21 5.45 -1.74
N SER A 389 12.50 5.44 -2.88
CA SER A 389 12.09 6.66 -3.60
C SER A 389 10.96 7.43 -2.91
N CYS A 390 10.25 6.81 -1.96
CA CYS A 390 9.00 7.33 -1.37
C CYS A 390 8.92 7.05 0.15
N GLY A 391 9.92 7.48 0.94
CA GLY A 391 9.89 7.28 2.40
C GLY A 391 10.91 8.08 3.21
N LEU A 392 10.61 8.27 4.50
CA LEU A 392 11.54 8.81 5.50
C LEU A 392 12.67 7.80 5.83
N PRO A 393 13.87 8.28 6.21
CA PRO A 393 15.07 7.44 6.35
C PRO A 393 15.08 6.50 7.58
N GLU A 394 14.14 6.66 8.52
CA GLU A 394 14.14 5.94 9.80
C GLU A 394 13.04 4.88 9.89
N LYS A 395 13.40 3.59 9.87
CA LYS A 395 12.50 2.47 10.22
C LYS A 395 13.28 1.33 10.91
N PHE A 396 12.76 0.85 12.03
CA PHE A 396 13.25 -0.39 12.67
C PHE A 396 13.01 -1.62 11.79
N VAL A 397 13.84 -2.66 11.98
CA VAL A 397 13.73 -3.94 11.27
C VAL A 397 13.84 -5.09 12.27
N LEU A 398 12.78 -5.90 12.37
CA LEU A 398 12.85 -7.26 12.88
C LEU A 398 13.23 -8.20 11.72
N HIS A 399 14.15 -9.12 11.97
CA HIS A 399 14.64 -10.06 10.96
C HIS A 399 13.89 -11.40 11.06
N GLY A 400 13.02 -11.66 10.09
CA GLY A 400 12.60 -13.02 9.73
C GLY A 400 13.59 -13.66 8.75
N VAL A 401 13.36 -14.93 8.42
CA VAL A 401 14.16 -15.72 7.46
C VAL A 401 13.19 -16.38 6.47
N ASP A 402 13.46 -16.19 5.17
CA ASP A 402 12.73 -16.76 4.02
C ASP A 402 13.76 -17.17 2.92
N TYR A 403 13.71 -18.25 2.12
CA TYR A 403 12.69 -19.22 1.67
C TYR A 403 12.07 -18.95 0.25
N ILE A 404 12.33 -19.90 -0.68
CA ILE A 404 11.73 -20.34 -2.01
C ILE A 404 12.76 -20.47 -3.24
N ALA A 405 13.01 -21.67 -3.78
CA ALA A 405 13.70 -22.31 -4.95
C ALA A 405 13.26 -21.98 -6.42
N GLU A 406 13.38 -23.00 -7.30
CA GLU A 406 13.57 -23.02 -8.76
C GLU A 406 12.93 -21.83 -9.49
N PRO A 407 13.72 -20.76 -9.71
CA PRO A 407 13.16 -19.46 -10.05
C PRO A 407 12.84 -19.35 -11.54
N ARG A 408 11.60 -18.97 -11.84
CA ARG A 408 11.16 -18.40 -13.11
C ARG A 408 11.09 -16.87 -13.00
N LEU A 409 11.35 -16.15 -14.08
CA LEU A 409 11.43 -14.69 -14.07
C LEU A 409 10.27 -14.06 -14.82
N PHE A 410 9.56 -13.14 -14.16
CA PHE A 410 8.41 -12.43 -14.70
C PHE A 410 8.66 -10.92 -14.68
N GLY A 411 8.25 -10.24 -15.75
CA GLY A 411 8.12 -8.79 -15.81
C GLY A 411 6.75 -8.34 -15.31
N LEU A 412 6.70 -7.16 -14.70
CA LEU A 412 5.53 -6.62 -14.03
C LEU A 412 5.02 -5.41 -14.83
N ASN A 413 3.74 -5.43 -15.23
CA ASN A 413 3.13 -4.35 -16.03
C ASN A 413 2.33 -3.36 -15.17
N ALA A 414 1.90 -3.79 -13.98
CA ALA A 414 1.11 -3.02 -13.02
C ALA A 414 1.88 -2.79 -11.70
N LEU A 415 1.37 -1.90 -10.85
CA LEU A 415 1.86 -1.69 -9.48
C LEU A 415 1.44 -2.87 -8.58
N PRO A 416 2.35 -3.76 -8.15
CA PRO A 416 1.94 -4.98 -7.45
C PRO A 416 1.71 -4.75 -5.96
N PHE A 417 0.95 -5.64 -5.33
CA PHE A 417 0.78 -5.69 -3.88
C PHE A 417 2.12 -5.92 -3.17
N GLY A 418 2.24 -5.51 -1.90
CA GLY A 418 3.46 -5.67 -1.10
C GLY A 418 4.53 -4.58 -1.30
N ALA A 419 4.57 -3.91 -2.45
CA ALA A 419 5.49 -2.80 -2.65
C ALA A 419 5.03 -1.55 -1.86
N THR A 420 5.92 -0.99 -1.04
CA THR A 420 5.68 0.33 -0.42
C THR A 420 5.63 1.41 -1.51
N GLY A 421 6.41 1.25 -2.58
CA GLY A 421 6.35 2.09 -3.78
C GLY A 421 5.05 1.97 -4.58
N SER A 422 4.32 0.84 -4.53
CA SER A 422 3.01 0.72 -5.21
C SER A 422 1.95 1.55 -4.53
N VAL A 423 1.93 1.59 -3.18
CA VAL A 423 1.04 2.50 -2.45
C VAL A 423 1.32 3.95 -2.84
N ALA A 424 2.59 4.37 -2.84
CA ALA A 424 2.95 5.74 -3.25
C ALA A 424 2.61 6.03 -4.73
N GLY A 425 2.95 5.12 -5.65
CA GLY A 425 2.65 5.27 -7.08
C GLY A 425 1.15 5.30 -7.39
N PHE A 426 0.36 4.48 -6.71
CA PHE A 426 -1.09 4.48 -6.81
C PHE A 426 -1.68 5.77 -6.22
N LEU A 427 -1.18 6.21 -5.06
CA LEU A 427 -1.59 7.47 -4.44
C LEU A 427 -1.23 8.70 -5.30
N ARG A 428 -0.18 8.67 -6.13
CA ARG A 428 0.09 9.75 -7.11
C ARG A 428 -1.02 9.84 -8.17
N VAL A 429 -1.49 8.70 -8.70
CA VAL A 429 -2.61 8.67 -9.65
C VAL A 429 -3.93 9.04 -8.97
N SER A 430 -4.19 8.52 -7.77
CA SER A 430 -5.39 8.85 -6.98
C SER A 430 -5.43 10.35 -6.62
N SER A 431 -4.30 10.92 -6.19
CA SER A 431 -4.18 12.36 -5.90
C SER A 431 -4.37 13.22 -7.15
N ALA A 432 -3.87 12.79 -8.32
CA ALA A 432 -4.08 13.48 -9.58
C ALA A 432 -5.57 13.46 -9.98
N LEU A 433 -6.25 12.31 -9.89
CA LEU A 433 -7.69 12.20 -10.15
C LEU A 433 -8.50 13.07 -9.17
N PHE A 434 -8.17 13.01 -7.88
CA PHE A 434 -8.76 13.85 -6.83
C PHE A 434 -8.59 15.35 -7.10
N PHE A 435 -7.41 15.76 -7.61
CA PHE A 435 -7.14 17.14 -7.99
C PHE A 435 -7.95 17.57 -9.22
N VAL A 436 -8.08 16.71 -10.25
CA VAL A 436 -8.95 16.98 -11.40
C VAL A 436 -10.43 17.08 -11.00
N LEU A 437 -10.90 16.22 -10.10
CA LEU A 437 -12.26 16.28 -9.54
C LEU A 437 -12.50 17.58 -8.75
N SER A 438 -11.62 17.90 -7.81
CA SER A 438 -11.83 18.98 -6.83
C SER A 438 -11.43 20.36 -7.36
N VAL A 439 -10.33 20.46 -8.12
CA VAL A 439 -9.81 21.73 -8.68
C VAL A 439 -10.30 21.96 -10.10
N GLY A 440 -10.37 20.92 -10.93
CA GLY A 440 -10.90 21.02 -12.30
C GLY A 440 -12.43 21.10 -12.34
N LEU A 441 -13.12 20.04 -11.87
CA LEU A 441 -14.59 19.94 -11.95
C LEU A 441 -15.34 20.58 -10.76
N LYS A 442 -14.62 21.09 -9.75
CA LYS A 442 -15.18 21.69 -8.51
C LYS A 442 -16.12 20.76 -7.72
N ILE A 443 -15.95 19.45 -7.88
CA ILE A 443 -16.71 18.43 -7.15
C ILE A 443 -16.19 18.34 -5.72
N TRP A 444 -17.09 18.31 -4.73
CA TRP A 444 -16.73 18.10 -3.32
C TRP A 444 -16.38 16.63 -3.09
N CYS A 445 -15.12 16.28 -3.37
CA CYS A 445 -14.58 14.94 -3.20
C CYS A 445 -13.59 14.90 -2.02
N SER A 446 -13.28 13.71 -1.55
CA SER A 446 -12.06 13.39 -0.82
C SER A 446 -11.52 12.06 -1.36
N ALA A 447 -10.24 11.76 -1.16
CA ALA A 447 -9.61 10.55 -1.67
C ALA A 447 -8.78 9.85 -0.60
N PHE A 448 -9.03 8.55 -0.43
CA PHE A 448 -8.29 7.68 0.47
C PHE A 448 -8.00 6.37 -0.24
N PHE A 449 -6.79 6.24 -0.79
CA PHE A 449 -6.41 5.12 -1.66
C PHE A 449 -7.39 4.98 -2.84
N ASP A 450 -8.16 3.88 -2.92
CA ASP A 450 -9.14 3.60 -3.98
C ASP A 450 -10.56 4.12 -3.69
N ASP A 451 -10.84 4.58 -2.46
CA ASP A 451 -12.11 5.21 -2.10
C ASP A 451 -12.10 6.71 -2.46
N PHE A 452 -13.11 7.15 -3.23
CA PHE A 452 -13.37 8.55 -3.58
C PHE A 452 -14.71 9.05 -3.00
N PRO A 453 -14.86 9.13 -1.65
CA PRO A 453 -16.08 9.64 -1.02
C PRO A 453 -16.42 11.04 -1.57
N THR A 454 -17.61 11.16 -2.15
CA THR A 454 -18.03 12.35 -2.90
C THR A 454 -19.34 12.87 -2.33
N LEU A 455 -19.39 14.19 -2.12
CA LEU A 455 -20.53 14.92 -1.60
C LEU A 455 -21.16 15.76 -2.72
N SER A 456 -22.48 15.87 -2.72
CA SER A 456 -23.23 16.73 -3.64
C SER A 456 -24.55 17.16 -3.02
N GLY A 457 -25.04 18.34 -3.41
CA GLY A 457 -26.40 18.75 -3.06
C GLY A 457 -27.41 17.88 -3.80
N LYS A 458 -28.54 17.55 -3.16
CA LYS A 458 -29.57 16.59 -3.65
C LYS A 458 -30.18 16.91 -5.03
N ILE A 459 -30.03 18.15 -5.52
CA ILE A 459 -30.47 18.59 -6.86
C ILE A 459 -29.41 18.30 -7.94
N LEU A 460 -28.15 18.10 -7.52
CA LEU A 460 -26.98 17.93 -8.39
C LEU A 460 -26.38 16.52 -8.34
N SER A 461 -26.82 15.64 -7.43
CA SER A 461 -26.31 14.26 -7.24
C SER A 461 -26.14 13.51 -8.56
N ASP A 462 -27.21 13.42 -9.35
CA ASP A 462 -27.26 12.67 -10.61
C ASP A 462 -26.31 13.24 -11.66
N ASN A 463 -26.07 14.55 -11.63
CA ASN A 463 -25.11 15.21 -12.50
C ASN A 463 -23.67 15.01 -12.00
N THR A 464 -23.44 15.07 -10.69
CA THR A 464 -22.14 14.78 -10.07
C THR A 464 -21.71 13.34 -10.34
N GLU A 465 -22.60 12.36 -10.13
CA GLU A 465 -22.37 10.93 -10.41
C GLU A 465 -21.93 10.72 -11.88
N ARG A 466 -22.67 11.34 -12.81
CA ARG A 466 -22.33 11.30 -14.25
C ARG A 466 -21.03 12.01 -14.57
N CYS A 467 -20.73 13.15 -13.95
CA CYS A 467 -19.45 13.87 -14.17
C CYS A 467 -18.24 13.05 -13.67
N VAL A 468 -18.34 12.39 -12.51
CA VAL A 468 -17.28 11.49 -12.01
C VAL A 468 -17.11 10.29 -12.94
N GLY A 469 -18.20 9.60 -13.27
CA GLY A 469 -18.18 8.43 -14.17
C GLY A 469 -17.62 8.76 -15.54
N LEU A 470 -18.10 9.83 -16.19
CA LEU A 470 -17.62 10.27 -17.50
C LEU A 470 -16.15 10.70 -17.49
N LEU A 471 -15.63 11.28 -16.39
CA LEU A 471 -14.21 11.56 -16.27
C LEU A 471 -13.39 10.27 -16.22
N PHE A 472 -13.83 9.28 -15.43
CA PHE A 472 -13.16 8.00 -15.31
C PHE A 472 -13.21 7.21 -16.63
N ASP A 473 -14.37 7.12 -17.28
CA ASP A 473 -14.53 6.52 -18.61
C ASP A 473 -13.66 7.21 -19.68
N LEU A 474 -13.60 8.54 -19.67
CA LEU A 474 -12.79 9.34 -20.61
C LEU A 474 -11.29 9.07 -20.46
N LEU A 475 -10.81 8.93 -19.22
CA LEU A 475 -9.41 8.62 -18.90
C LEU A 475 -9.09 7.11 -18.99
N GLY A 476 -10.09 6.25 -19.11
CA GLY A 476 -9.98 4.79 -19.08
C GLY A 476 -9.77 4.21 -17.67
N ILE A 477 -10.08 4.95 -16.61
CA ILE A 477 -10.02 4.49 -15.22
C ILE A 477 -11.15 3.47 -15.00
N GLN A 478 -10.81 2.31 -14.45
CA GLN A 478 -11.78 1.27 -14.11
C GLN A 478 -12.30 1.53 -12.69
N TYR A 479 -13.62 1.56 -12.53
CA TYR A 479 -14.30 1.79 -11.26
C TYR A 479 -15.51 0.86 -11.11
N ALA A 480 -16.05 0.73 -9.89
CA ALA A 480 -17.22 -0.10 -9.64
C ALA A 480 -18.49 0.61 -10.12
N GLN A 481 -19.05 0.18 -11.25
CA GLN A 481 -20.33 0.67 -11.80
C GLN A 481 -21.57 -0.06 -11.22
N SER A 482 -21.39 -1.09 -10.38
CA SER A 482 -22.48 -1.82 -9.73
C SER A 482 -22.04 -2.58 -8.48
N GLY A 483 -23.01 -3.12 -7.74
CA GLY A 483 -22.77 -3.92 -6.52
C GLY A 483 -22.38 -3.09 -5.29
N LYS A 484 -21.99 -3.76 -4.19
CA LYS A 484 -21.81 -3.13 -2.86
C LYS A 484 -20.75 -2.00 -2.78
N LYS A 485 -19.85 -1.90 -3.76
CA LYS A 485 -18.87 -0.80 -3.90
C LYS A 485 -19.45 0.44 -4.64
N CYS A 486 -20.52 0.29 -5.41
CA CYS A 486 -21.21 1.37 -6.10
C CYS A 486 -22.45 1.79 -5.29
N GLN A 487 -22.28 2.74 -4.37
CA GLN A 487 -23.39 3.29 -3.59
C GLN A 487 -23.88 4.58 -4.25
N GLN A 488 -25.20 4.71 -4.42
CA GLN A 488 -25.82 5.94 -4.90
C GLN A 488 -25.74 7.04 -3.83
N PHE A 489 -25.86 8.31 -4.25
CA PHE A 489 -25.91 9.44 -3.34
C PHE A 489 -27.03 9.28 -2.30
N SER A 490 -26.67 9.48 -1.03
CA SER A 490 -27.48 9.15 0.14
C SER A 490 -27.15 10.14 1.27
N GLU A 491 -28.09 10.31 2.21
CA GLU A 491 -27.88 11.08 3.44
C GLU A 491 -27.02 10.31 4.46
N GLU A 492 -26.83 8.99 4.30
CA GLU A 492 -25.75 8.21 4.92
C GLU A 492 -24.77 7.68 3.87
N MET A 493 -23.48 8.04 4.00
CA MET A 493 -22.37 7.57 3.14
C MET A 493 -21.48 6.60 3.92
N ARG A 494 -21.17 5.42 3.36
CA ARG A 494 -20.22 4.47 3.96
C ARG A 494 -18.83 4.58 3.31
N ALA A 495 -17.84 4.98 4.08
CA ALA A 495 -16.44 5.11 3.65
C ALA A 495 -15.49 4.80 4.82
N LEU A 496 -14.24 4.37 4.53
CA LEU A 496 -13.19 4.13 5.54
C LEU A 496 -13.51 3.11 6.66
N GLY A 497 -14.58 2.31 6.52
CA GLY A 497 -15.09 1.45 7.60
C GLY A 497 -16.01 2.16 8.61
N LEU A 498 -16.54 3.33 8.24
CA LEU A 498 -17.45 4.17 9.00
C LEU A 498 -18.72 4.50 8.21
N VAL A 499 -19.69 5.11 8.90
CA VAL A 499 -20.87 5.77 8.32
C VAL A 499 -20.79 7.26 8.62
N PHE A 500 -20.86 8.08 7.58
CA PHE A 500 -20.99 9.53 7.66
C PHE A 500 -22.46 9.88 7.42
N ASP A 501 -23.13 10.40 8.45
CA ASP A 501 -24.53 10.79 8.43
C ASP A 501 -24.65 12.31 8.28
N LEU A 502 -25.29 12.69 7.18
CA LEU A 502 -25.49 14.04 6.66
C LEU A 502 -26.97 14.46 6.75
N SER A 503 -27.85 13.66 7.37
CA SER A 503 -29.28 13.97 7.52
C SER A 503 -29.56 15.28 8.26
N GLN A 504 -28.59 15.77 9.04
CA GLN A 504 -28.64 17.06 9.73
C GLN A 504 -27.63 18.10 9.19
N PHE A 505 -27.05 17.88 8.00
CA PHE A 505 -26.10 18.81 7.38
C PHE A 505 -26.70 20.20 7.17
N GLY A 506 -28.00 20.29 6.82
CA GLY A 506 -28.74 21.55 6.72
C GLY A 506 -28.95 22.31 8.04
N LYS A 507 -28.58 21.71 9.19
CA LYS A 507 -28.50 22.35 10.51
C LYS A 507 -27.05 22.64 10.94
N GLY A 508 -26.09 22.46 10.03
CA GLY A 508 -24.67 22.58 10.34
C GLY A 508 -24.11 21.44 11.20
N LYS A 509 -24.71 20.23 11.16
CA LYS A 509 -24.27 19.05 11.93
C LYS A 509 -24.00 17.84 11.04
N VAL A 510 -22.94 17.10 11.34
CA VAL A 510 -22.58 15.81 10.73
C VAL A 510 -22.23 14.81 11.83
N PHE A 511 -22.64 13.56 11.66
CA PHE A 511 -22.37 12.50 12.63
C PHE A 511 -21.54 11.37 12.01
N ILE A 512 -20.44 11.01 12.67
CA ILE A 512 -19.59 9.89 12.24
C ILE A 512 -19.84 8.70 13.17
N LYS A 513 -20.19 7.55 12.58
CA LYS A 513 -20.63 6.34 13.29
C LYS A 513 -19.81 5.13 12.86
N HIS A 514 -19.65 4.14 13.75
CA HIS A 514 -19.26 2.80 13.32
C HIS A 514 -20.37 2.15 12.49
N THR A 515 -20.01 1.25 11.58
CA THR A 515 -21.02 0.49 10.84
C THR A 515 -21.77 -0.47 11.77
N PRO A 516 -23.08 -0.73 11.52
CA PRO A 516 -23.88 -1.61 12.37
C PRO A 516 -23.28 -3.00 12.54
N GLU A 517 -22.64 -3.52 11.48
CA GLU A 517 -22.10 -4.88 11.43
C GLU A 517 -20.87 -5.01 12.35
N ARG A 518 -20.01 -3.97 12.41
CA ARG A 518 -18.86 -3.92 13.33
C ARG A 518 -19.30 -3.76 14.78
N LYS A 519 -20.33 -2.95 15.02
CA LYS A 519 -20.92 -2.72 16.35
C LYS A 519 -21.52 -4.02 16.90
N GLN A 520 -22.25 -4.75 16.06
CA GLN A 520 -22.79 -6.07 16.39
C GLN A 520 -21.66 -7.08 16.72
N GLU A 521 -20.67 -7.24 15.82
CA GLU A 521 -19.54 -8.17 16.01
C GLU A 521 -18.83 -8.00 17.37
N LEU A 522 -18.60 -6.74 17.77
CA LEU A 522 -17.88 -6.44 19.01
C LEU A 522 -18.76 -6.57 20.26
N THR A 523 -20.04 -6.18 20.21
CA THR A 523 -20.99 -6.39 21.31
C THR A 523 -21.23 -7.89 21.56
N GLU A 524 -21.44 -8.68 20.50
CA GLU A 524 -21.59 -10.13 20.60
C GLU A 524 -20.35 -10.77 21.24
N ARG A 525 -19.14 -10.42 20.76
CA ARG A 525 -17.90 -10.97 21.31
C ARG A 525 -17.64 -10.58 22.77
N LEU A 526 -18.08 -9.39 23.21
CA LEU A 526 -18.01 -9.00 24.62
C LEU A 526 -19.01 -9.78 25.48
N GLU A 527 -20.23 -10.01 24.98
CA GLU A 527 -21.25 -10.80 25.67
C GLU A 527 -20.87 -12.28 25.81
N GLU A 528 -20.26 -12.87 24.78
CA GLU A 528 -19.68 -14.23 24.85
C GLU A 528 -18.72 -14.36 26.03
N ILE A 529 -17.81 -13.39 26.19
CA ILE A 529 -16.76 -13.41 27.22
C ILE A 529 -17.34 -13.21 28.62
N LEU A 530 -18.31 -12.29 28.76
CA LEU A 530 -19.03 -12.06 30.02
C LEU A 530 -19.83 -13.30 30.45
N THR A 531 -20.53 -13.94 29.50
CA THR A 531 -21.36 -15.14 29.73
C THR A 531 -20.49 -16.36 30.06
N LYS A 532 -19.37 -16.54 29.35
CA LYS A 532 -18.35 -17.58 29.58
C LYS A 532 -17.61 -17.39 30.92
N GLY A 533 -17.72 -16.22 31.55
CA GLY A 533 -17.10 -15.90 32.84
C GLY A 533 -15.57 -16.02 32.87
N SER A 534 -14.92 -16.08 31.70
CA SER A 534 -13.49 -16.35 31.58
C SER A 534 -12.87 -15.81 30.28
N LEU A 535 -11.66 -15.25 30.41
CA LEU A 535 -10.87 -14.64 29.35
C LEU A 535 -9.41 -15.08 29.47
N THR A 536 -8.91 -15.81 28.46
CA THR A 536 -7.48 -16.20 28.38
C THR A 536 -6.61 -15.01 27.95
N PRO A 537 -5.28 -15.04 28.21
CA PRO A 537 -4.37 -13.98 27.76
C PRO A 537 -4.40 -13.74 26.24
N LYS A 538 -4.49 -14.81 25.43
CA LYS A 538 -4.58 -14.72 23.95
C LYS A 538 -5.92 -14.14 23.47
N GLU A 539 -7.02 -14.46 24.13
CA GLU A 539 -8.31 -13.81 23.86
C GLU A 539 -8.29 -12.34 24.28
N ALA A 540 -7.64 -12.00 25.40
CA ALA A 540 -7.48 -10.63 25.87
C ALA A 540 -6.63 -9.78 24.90
N GLU A 541 -5.54 -10.34 24.37
CA GLU A 541 -4.70 -9.69 23.35
C GLU A 541 -5.51 -9.38 22.08
N SER A 542 -6.25 -10.36 21.56
CA SER A 542 -7.12 -10.19 20.38
C SER A 542 -8.26 -9.19 20.63
N LEU A 543 -8.93 -9.27 21.78
CA LEU A 543 -9.99 -8.32 22.17
C LEU A 543 -9.44 -6.91 22.31
N LYS A 544 -8.29 -6.73 22.98
CA LYS A 544 -7.62 -5.44 23.13
C LYS A 544 -7.36 -4.81 21.76
N GLY A 545 -6.81 -5.58 20.81
CA GLY A 545 -6.60 -5.12 19.44
C GLY A 545 -7.89 -4.66 18.75
N ARG A 546 -8.99 -5.41 18.89
CA ARG A 546 -10.31 -5.07 18.34
C ARG A 546 -10.92 -3.81 18.96
N VAL A 547 -10.85 -3.66 20.28
CA VAL A 547 -11.39 -2.48 21.00
C VAL A 547 -10.55 -1.23 20.72
N GLN A 548 -9.22 -1.34 20.70
CA GLN A 548 -8.35 -0.23 20.30
C GLN A 548 -8.62 0.19 18.84
N TRP A 549 -8.80 -0.77 17.94
CA TRP A 549 -9.20 -0.49 16.55
C TRP A 549 -10.54 0.22 16.49
N TYR A 550 -11.55 -0.21 17.27
CA TYR A 550 -12.86 0.45 17.35
C TYR A 550 -12.74 1.93 17.77
N GLU A 551 -12.30 2.19 19.00
CA GLU A 551 -12.29 3.55 19.58
C GLU A 551 -11.44 4.55 18.76
N SER A 552 -10.38 4.08 18.10
CA SER A 552 -9.48 4.95 17.31
C SER A 552 -10.11 5.68 16.12
N TYR A 553 -11.25 5.23 15.57
CA TYR A 553 -11.90 5.94 14.46
C TYR A 553 -12.79 7.11 14.90
N LEU A 554 -13.27 7.08 16.15
CA LEU A 554 -14.12 8.14 16.72
C LEU A 554 -13.33 9.04 17.70
N PHE A 555 -12.00 8.93 17.69
CA PHE A 555 -11.09 9.60 18.63
C PHE A 555 -11.39 9.31 20.11
N GLY A 556 -12.03 8.17 20.39
CA GLY A 556 -12.47 7.77 21.72
C GLY A 556 -11.31 7.46 22.66
N ARG A 557 -11.34 8.05 23.87
CA ARG A 557 -10.33 7.87 24.92
C ARG A 557 -10.90 7.26 26.20
N ILE A 558 -12.21 7.36 26.39
CA ILE A 558 -12.95 6.91 27.58
C ILE A 558 -12.70 5.42 27.89
N ALA A 559 -12.55 4.59 26.85
CA ALA A 559 -12.25 3.17 26.96
C ALA A 559 -10.84 2.82 27.47
N ASN A 560 -9.89 3.77 27.56
CA ASN A 560 -8.48 3.46 27.80
C ASN A 560 -8.21 2.77 29.15
N LEU A 561 -8.94 3.10 30.22
CA LEU A 561 -8.81 2.41 31.51
C LEU A 561 -9.21 0.92 31.36
N ALA A 562 -10.34 0.63 30.72
CA ALA A 562 -10.81 -0.73 30.48
C ALA A 562 -9.87 -1.50 29.52
N VAL A 563 -9.39 -0.86 28.45
CA VAL A 563 -8.38 -1.39 27.53
C VAL A 563 -7.05 -1.66 28.26
N HIS A 564 -6.66 -0.83 29.21
CA HIS A 564 -5.49 -1.04 30.05
C HIS A 564 -5.68 -2.25 30.99
N ARG A 565 -6.87 -2.45 31.57
CA ARG A 565 -7.20 -3.64 32.36
C ARG A 565 -7.15 -4.92 31.52
N ILE A 566 -7.70 -4.92 30.31
CA ILE A 566 -7.56 -6.04 29.36
C ILE A 566 -6.08 -6.24 28.97
N GLY A 567 -5.32 -5.16 28.82
CA GLY A 567 -3.86 -5.19 28.58
C GLY A 567 -3.08 -5.90 29.70
N LYS A 568 -3.39 -5.63 30.98
CA LYS A 568 -2.82 -6.35 32.13
C LYS A 568 -3.13 -7.86 32.04
N ARG A 569 -4.34 -8.25 31.62
CA ARG A 569 -4.72 -9.65 31.41
C ARG A 569 -3.98 -10.31 30.25
N ALA A 570 -3.82 -9.61 29.12
CA ALA A 570 -3.08 -10.10 27.94
C ALA A 570 -1.61 -10.40 28.25
N LEU A 571 -0.98 -9.57 29.10
CA LEU A 571 0.44 -9.73 29.52
C LEU A 571 0.63 -10.74 30.68
N SER A 572 -0.44 -11.32 31.21
CA SER A 572 -0.36 -12.16 32.41
C SER A 572 0.22 -13.55 32.12
N LYS A 573 1.32 -13.90 32.80
CA LYS A 573 1.98 -15.23 32.72
C LYS A 573 1.25 -16.31 33.55
N MET A 574 -0.07 -16.22 33.64
CA MET A 574 -0.88 -17.05 34.55
C MET A 574 -1.05 -18.47 34.02
N ALA A 575 -1.18 -19.44 34.92
CA ALA A 575 -1.39 -20.84 34.55
C ALA A 575 -2.74 -21.03 33.82
N PRO A 576 -2.89 -22.00 32.90
CA PRO A 576 -4.11 -22.16 32.07
C PRO A 576 -5.43 -22.41 32.82
N ARG A 577 -5.39 -22.60 34.14
CA ARG A 577 -6.58 -22.79 35.00
C ARG A 577 -7.12 -21.47 35.58
N ASP A 578 -6.35 -20.38 35.56
CA ASP A 578 -6.68 -19.13 36.24
C ASP A 578 -7.28 -18.09 35.27
N THR A 579 -8.24 -18.57 34.46
CA THR A 579 -8.83 -17.86 33.32
C THR A 579 -10.12 -17.12 33.65
N LYS A 580 -10.64 -17.24 34.89
CA LYS A 580 -11.85 -16.54 35.35
C LYS A 580 -11.71 -15.02 35.31
N LEU A 581 -12.84 -14.32 35.19
CA LEU A 581 -12.91 -12.87 35.35
C LEU A 581 -12.92 -12.51 36.85
N ASP A 582 -12.04 -11.59 37.24
CA ASP A 582 -12.17 -10.85 38.50
C ASP A 582 -13.18 -9.70 38.37
N ALA A 583 -13.53 -9.03 39.48
CA ALA A 583 -14.54 -7.99 39.51
C ALA A 583 -14.16 -6.76 38.65
N GLU A 584 -12.91 -6.31 38.71
CA GLU A 584 -12.39 -5.15 37.97
C GLU A 584 -12.39 -5.42 36.45
N LEU A 585 -11.97 -6.62 36.04
CA LEU A 585 -12.01 -7.06 34.64
C LEU A 585 -13.45 -7.27 34.15
N LYS A 586 -14.37 -7.76 34.99
CA LYS A 586 -15.79 -7.88 34.64
C LYS A 586 -16.44 -6.51 34.48
N ALA A 587 -16.16 -5.56 35.37
CA ALA A 587 -16.64 -4.18 35.26
C ALA A 587 -16.12 -3.52 33.96
N ALA A 588 -14.81 -3.63 33.68
CA ALA A 588 -14.21 -3.14 32.44
C ALA A 588 -14.85 -3.74 31.17
N LEU A 589 -15.16 -5.04 31.15
CA LEU A 589 -15.83 -5.69 30.02
C LEU A 589 -17.31 -5.28 29.88
N THR A 590 -18.00 -5.06 30.99
CA THR A 590 -19.40 -4.59 31.00
C THR A 590 -19.48 -3.16 30.47
N PHE A 591 -18.63 -2.26 30.99
CA PHE A 591 -18.47 -0.90 30.50
C PHE A 591 -18.19 -0.86 29.00
N LEU A 592 -17.28 -1.71 28.49
CA LEU A 592 -16.99 -1.76 27.06
C LEU A 592 -18.18 -2.26 26.22
N LYS A 593 -18.96 -3.23 26.72
CA LYS A 593 -20.19 -3.69 26.05
C LYS A 593 -21.20 -2.54 25.95
N GLU A 594 -21.40 -1.82 27.04
CA GLU A 594 -22.29 -0.64 27.09
C GLU A 594 -21.77 0.48 26.20
N ARG A 595 -20.46 0.77 26.19
CA ARG A 595 -19.82 1.76 25.32
C ARG A 595 -20.03 1.44 23.83
N VAL A 596 -19.79 0.20 23.40
CA VAL A 596 -20.02 -0.21 22.01
C VAL A 596 -21.52 -0.16 21.65
N SER A 597 -22.40 -0.54 22.58
CA SER A 597 -23.85 -0.61 22.36
C SER A 597 -24.54 0.76 22.38
N ASN A 598 -24.12 1.68 23.25
CA ASN A 598 -24.81 2.94 23.55
C ASN A 598 -23.97 4.20 23.25
N GLY A 599 -22.68 4.06 22.92
CA GLY A 599 -21.78 5.17 22.66
C GLY A 599 -22.30 6.12 21.58
N LEU A 600 -22.16 7.42 21.83
CA LEU A 600 -22.60 8.48 20.94
C LEU A 600 -21.81 8.46 19.63
N PRO A 601 -22.46 8.78 18.49
CA PRO A 601 -21.73 9.04 17.25
C PRO A 601 -20.93 10.34 17.39
N LEU A 602 -19.75 10.40 16.79
CA LEU A 602 -18.89 11.58 16.85
C LEU A 602 -19.57 12.75 16.13
N GLU A 603 -19.96 13.79 16.88
CA GLU A 603 -20.57 14.98 16.31
C GLU A 603 -19.50 15.97 15.79
N LEU A 604 -19.69 16.42 14.54
CA LEU A 604 -19.03 17.56 13.94
C LEU A 604 -20.06 18.67 13.69
N THR A 605 -19.67 19.91 13.94
CA THR A 605 -20.49 21.11 13.74
C THR A 605 -19.75 22.14 12.89
N ALA A 606 -20.48 23.13 12.37
CA ALA A 606 -19.88 24.28 11.69
C ALA A 606 -18.91 25.10 12.58
N GLU A 607 -18.96 24.96 13.91
CA GLU A 607 -18.03 25.60 14.84
C GLU A 607 -16.89 24.69 15.29
N THR A 608 -16.85 23.41 14.90
CA THR A 608 -15.90 22.44 15.47
C THR A 608 -14.44 22.86 15.26
N GLU A 609 -14.12 23.51 14.13
CA GLU A 609 -12.78 24.03 13.79
C GLU A 609 -12.33 25.23 14.63
N ASN A 610 -13.25 25.95 15.27
CA ASN A 610 -12.96 27.12 16.12
C ASN A 610 -12.42 26.63 17.47
N ALA A 611 -11.12 26.35 17.54
CA ALA A 611 -10.49 25.67 18.66
C ALA A 611 -10.41 26.53 19.94
N LEU A 612 -10.94 26.01 21.05
CA LEU A 612 -10.86 26.68 22.35
C LEU A 612 -9.53 26.38 23.05
N LEU A 613 -8.93 27.38 23.69
CA LEU A 613 -7.74 27.18 24.51
C LEU A 613 -8.13 27.21 25.99
N ILE A 614 -7.71 26.21 26.75
CA ILE A 614 -7.95 26.09 28.19
C ILE A 614 -6.61 26.02 28.90
N PHE A 615 -6.42 26.85 29.91
CA PHE A 615 -5.29 26.76 30.83
C PHE A 615 -5.83 26.42 32.21
N THR A 616 -5.21 25.48 32.92
CA THR A 616 -5.57 25.13 34.29
C THR A 616 -4.35 25.05 35.19
N ASP A 617 -4.56 25.31 36.48
CA ASP A 617 -3.51 25.27 37.50
C ASP A 617 -4.08 24.88 38.88
N GLY A 618 -3.21 24.42 39.77
CA GLY A 618 -3.54 24.02 41.12
C GLY A 618 -2.54 24.57 42.15
N ALA A 619 -3.04 25.02 43.30
CA ALA A 619 -2.24 25.49 44.42
C ALA A 619 -2.54 24.66 45.69
N PHE A 620 -1.51 24.48 46.54
CA PHE A 620 -1.62 23.77 47.81
C PHE A 620 -0.77 24.46 48.89
N GLU A 621 -1.38 24.77 50.03
CA GLU A 621 -0.70 25.33 51.20
C GLU A 621 -0.56 24.27 52.29
N SER A 622 0.63 23.67 52.38
CA SER A 622 0.95 22.61 53.35
C SER A 622 0.88 23.04 54.82
N THR A 623 0.86 24.34 55.10
CA THR A 623 0.64 24.93 56.44
C THR A 623 -0.82 25.03 56.85
N GLN A 624 -1.74 25.06 55.88
CA GLN A 624 -3.19 25.15 56.11
C GLN A 624 -3.93 23.85 55.74
N GLU A 625 -3.23 22.89 55.13
CA GLU A 625 -3.77 21.67 54.50
C GLU A 625 -4.84 21.98 53.41
N SER A 626 -4.88 23.21 52.90
CA SER A 626 -5.87 23.69 51.93
C SER A 626 -5.35 23.67 50.49
N GLY A 627 -6.20 23.25 49.56
CA GLY A 627 -5.96 23.29 48.12
C GLY A 627 -6.89 24.28 47.41
N SER A 628 -6.46 24.82 46.28
CA SER A 628 -7.22 25.73 45.42
C SER A 628 -6.92 25.48 43.95
N VAL A 629 -7.85 25.84 43.08
CA VAL A 629 -7.86 25.49 41.66
C VAL A 629 -8.27 26.69 40.81
N GLY A 630 -7.58 26.87 39.69
CA GLY A 630 -7.84 27.96 38.75
C GLY A 630 -7.86 27.47 37.31
N GLY A 631 -8.63 28.16 36.47
CA GLY A 631 -8.62 27.91 35.05
C GLY A 631 -9.19 29.06 34.23
N ILE A 632 -8.73 29.20 33.00
CA ILE A 632 -9.15 30.25 32.06
C ILE A 632 -9.42 29.63 30.68
N LEU A 633 -10.56 29.98 30.10
CA LEU A 633 -11.00 29.66 28.75
C LEU A 633 -10.74 30.83 27.81
N PHE A 634 -10.17 30.57 26.64
CA PHE A 634 -9.95 31.53 25.57
C PHE A 634 -10.57 31.06 24.24
N ASP A 635 -10.91 32.01 23.37
CA ASP A 635 -11.26 31.74 21.97
C ASP A 635 -10.04 31.38 21.10
N GLU A 636 -10.28 31.03 19.82
CA GLU A 636 -9.21 30.71 18.87
C GLU A 636 -8.33 31.92 18.48
N GLN A 637 -8.70 33.15 18.88
CA GLN A 637 -7.91 34.36 18.72
C GLN A 637 -7.05 34.68 19.97
N GLY A 638 -7.26 33.99 21.09
CA GLY A 638 -6.53 34.17 22.35
C GLY A 638 -7.11 35.24 23.28
N ASN A 639 -8.38 35.63 23.13
CA ASN A 639 -9.07 36.49 24.10
C ASN A 639 -9.64 35.65 25.26
N PRO A 640 -9.44 36.05 26.53
CA PRO A 640 -10.02 35.33 27.67
C PRO A 640 -11.53 35.54 27.72
N LEU A 641 -12.29 34.45 27.62
CA LEU A 641 -13.75 34.44 27.63
C LEU A 641 -14.31 34.29 29.06
N ARG A 642 -13.81 33.26 29.77
CA ARG A 642 -14.38 32.79 31.05
C ARG A 642 -13.25 32.28 31.96
N PHE A 643 -13.43 32.34 33.27
CA PHE A 643 -12.46 31.79 34.23
C PHE A 643 -13.13 31.27 35.50
N PHE A 644 -12.46 30.35 36.21
CA PHE A 644 -12.82 29.97 37.57
C PHE A 644 -11.61 30.11 38.51
N ALA A 645 -11.90 30.31 39.78
CA ALA A 645 -10.94 30.42 40.88
C ALA A 645 -11.68 29.97 42.15
N GLU A 646 -11.33 28.81 42.70
CA GLU A 646 -12.10 28.16 43.76
C GLU A 646 -11.18 27.48 44.79
N VAL A 647 -11.61 27.47 46.06
CA VAL A 647 -10.96 26.72 47.14
C VAL A 647 -11.60 25.34 47.21
N ILE A 648 -10.79 24.28 47.27
CA ILE A 648 -11.28 22.90 47.35
C ILE A 648 -11.94 22.68 48.72
N PRO A 649 -13.19 22.18 48.78
CA PRO A 649 -13.86 21.88 50.04
C PRO A 649 -13.09 20.86 50.90
N ASP A 650 -13.01 21.15 52.20
CA ASP A 650 -12.42 20.31 53.26
C ASP A 650 -12.59 18.80 53.07
N ILE A 651 -13.81 18.35 52.74
CA ILE A 651 -14.17 16.93 52.64
C ILE A 651 -13.47 16.24 51.47
N LEU A 652 -13.37 16.92 50.31
CA LEU A 652 -12.66 16.44 49.14
C LEU A 652 -11.15 16.54 49.38
N MET A 653 -10.69 17.67 49.92
CA MET A 653 -9.27 17.92 50.24
C MET A 653 -8.68 16.84 51.17
N LYS A 654 -9.41 16.52 52.26
CA LYS A 654 -9.09 15.42 53.20
C LYS A 654 -9.15 14.03 52.55
N SER A 655 -9.81 13.86 51.41
CA SER A 655 -9.72 12.63 50.63
C SER A 655 -8.49 12.59 49.72
N LEU A 656 -8.12 13.70 49.08
CA LEU A 656 -6.93 13.74 48.20
C LEU A 656 -5.64 13.50 49.00
N MET A 657 -5.55 14.05 50.22
CA MET A 657 -4.39 13.88 51.11
C MET A 657 -4.19 12.43 51.63
N LYS A 658 -5.16 11.53 51.44
CA LYS A 658 -4.99 10.09 51.78
C LYS A 658 -3.96 9.40 50.88
N GLU A 659 -3.79 9.87 49.65
CA GLU A 659 -2.89 9.25 48.66
C GLU A 659 -1.50 9.89 48.64
N ALA A 660 -1.38 11.19 48.98
CA ALA A 660 -0.09 11.87 49.09
C ALA A 660 -0.12 13.07 50.06
N VAL A 661 0.97 13.27 50.81
CA VAL A 661 1.19 14.43 51.70
C VAL A 661 1.22 15.77 50.92
N ASN A 662 1.61 15.72 49.64
CA ASN A 662 1.43 16.82 48.70
C ASN A 662 0.55 16.33 47.52
N PRO A 663 -0.76 16.61 47.53
CA PRO A 663 -1.70 16.10 46.53
C PRO A 663 -1.80 16.97 45.27
N ILE A 664 -0.82 17.83 44.96
CA ILE A 664 -0.86 18.78 43.82
C ILE A 664 -1.26 18.13 42.48
N TYR A 665 -0.79 16.91 42.22
CA TYR A 665 -1.17 16.09 41.07
C TYR A 665 -2.69 15.84 40.97
N LEU A 666 -3.36 15.58 42.09
CA LEU A 666 -4.81 15.36 42.14
C LEU A 666 -5.59 16.70 42.07
N ILE A 667 -5.03 17.77 42.63
CA ILE A 667 -5.58 19.13 42.57
C ILE A 667 -5.63 19.64 41.12
N GLU A 668 -4.57 19.42 40.33
CA GLU A 668 -4.55 19.81 38.92
C GLU A 668 -5.41 18.93 38.02
N LEU A 669 -5.49 17.62 38.29
CA LEU A 669 -6.45 16.74 37.62
C LEU A 669 -7.90 17.20 37.89
N LEU A 670 -8.18 17.66 39.12
CA LEU A 670 -9.46 18.27 39.48
C LEU A 670 -9.67 19.61 38.74
N ALA A 671 -8.66 20.49 38.65
CA ALA A 671 -8.75 21.72 37.86
C ALA A 671 -9.07 21.45 36.38
N ALA A 672 -8.40 20.47 35.77
CA ALA A 672 -8.68 20.03 34.40
C ALA A 672 -10.12 19.48 34.25
N TYR A 673 -10.60 18.68 35.20
CA TYR A 673 -12.00 18.21 35.23
C TYR A 673 -12.99 19.38 35.34
N LEU A 674 -12.74 20.35 36.22
CA LEU A 674 -13.62 21.50 36.44
C LEU A 674 -13.76 22.37 35.20
N ALA A 675 -12.71 22.51 34.40
CA ALA A 675 -12.79 23.19 33.10
C ALA A 675 -13.79 22.52 32.13
N VAL A 676 -13.80 21.17 32.06
CA VAL A 676 -14.78 20.44 31.24
C VAL A 676 -16.18 20.49 31.86
N PHE A 677 -16.29 20.41 33.20
CA PHE A 677 -17.56 20.50 33.94
C PHE A 677 -18.27 21.84 33.73
N LEU A 678 -17.54 22.96 33.80
CA LEU A 678 -18.10 24.30 33.64
C LEU A 678 -18.39 24.68 32.18
N TRP A 679 -17.58 24.20 31.22
CA TRP A 679 -17.60 24.73 29.85
C TRP A 679 -17.96 23.71 28.77
N GLY A 680 -17.90 22.40 29.06
CA GLY A 680 -18.20 21.33 28.11
C GLY A 680 -19.61 21.39 27.53
N GLY A 681 -20.60 21.63 28.38
CA GLY A 681 -22.00 21.79 27.97
C GLY A 681 -22.32 23.13 27.27
N LEU A 682 -21.45 24.15 27.43
CA LEU A 682 -21.61 25.46 26.79
C LEU A 682 -21.02 25.49 25.38
N HIS A 683 -19.98 24.69 25.13
CA HIS A 683 -19.23 24.66 23.87
C HIS A 683 -19.11 23.22 23.32
N PRO A 684 -20.21 22.51 23.05
CA PRO A 684 -20.16 21.12 22.62
C PRO A 684 -19.47 20.93 21.26
N ALA A 685 -18.93 19.75 21.04
CA ALA A 685 -18.34 19.27 19.77
C ALA A 685 -17.11 20.06 19.22
N ARG A 686 -16.54 21.01 19.96
CA ARG A 686 -15.35 21.80 19.55
C ARG A 686 -14.03 21.01 19.61
N TYR A 687 -13.02 21.46 18.86
CA TYR A 687 -11.61 21.17 19.21
C TYR A 687 -11.20 21.98 20.44
N VAL A 688 -10.36 21.39 21.29
CA VAL A 688 -9.89 22.01 22.53
C VAL A 688 -8.40 21.75 22.74
N VAL A 689 -7.66 22.78 23.13
CA VAL A 689 -6.26 22.69 23.55
C VAL A 689 -6.19 22.95 25.04
N SER A 690 -5.92 21.91 25.82
CA SER A 690 -5.73 22.00 27.28
C SER A 690 -4.24 22.12 27.62
N TYR A 691 -3.86 23.23 28.22
CA TYR A 691 -2.52 23.51 28.74
C TYR A 691 -2.45 23.27 30.24
N ILE A 692 -1.49 22.44 30.65
CA ILE A 692 -1.21 22.04 32.03
C ILE A 692 0.32 22.07 32.21
N ASP A 693 0.83 22.50 33.36
CA ASP A 693 2.28 22.66 33.57
C ASP A 693 2.95 21.43 34.21
N ASN A 694 2.22 20.61 34.96
CA ASN A 694 2.66 19.34 35.52
C ASN A 694 2.55 18.19 34.50
N GLU A 695 3.68 17.52 34.26
CA GLU A 695 3.76 16.38 33.35
C GLU A 695 3.00 15.15 33.86
N ALA A 696 2.86 14.93 35.17
CA ALA A 696 2.12 13.79 35.69
C ALA A 696 0.63 13.93 35.38
N SER A 697 0.04 15.09 35.69
CA SER A 697 -1.34 15.46 35.42
C SER A 697 -1.63 15.35 33.91
N ARG A 698 -0.81 16.03 33.10
CA ARG A 698 -0.90 16.04 31.64
C ARG A 698 -0.78 14.65 31.02
N LEU A 699 0.19 13.83 31.45
CA LEU A 699 0.39 12.48 30.90
C LEU A 699 -0.70 11.49 31.35
N ALA A 700 -1.27 11.64 32.54
CA ALA A 700 -2.39 10.82 32.99
C ALA A 700 -3.66 11.13 32.18
N LEU A 701 -3.94 12.42 31.94
CA LEU A 701 -5.02 12.87 31.07
C LEU A 701 -4.83 12.38 29.63
N ILE A 702 -3.65 12.57 29.01
CA ILE A 702 -3.34 12.06 27.65
C ILE A 702 -3.60 10.56 27.53
N LYS A 703 -3.16 9.77 28.53
CA LYS A 703 -3.35 8.31 28.53
C LYS A 703 -4.79 7.90 28.83
N ALA A 704 -5.59 8.78 29.45
CA ALA A 704 -6.84 8.43 30.12
C ALA A 704 -6.65 7.26 31.13
N TYR A 705 -5.53 7.30 31.88
CA TYR A 705 -5.17 6.35 32.93
C TYR A 705 -4.13 6.95 33.88
N SER A 706 -4.31 6.77 35.19
CA SER A 706 -3.35 7.13 36.24
C SER A 706 -2.65 5.89 36.81
N SER A 707 -1.43 6.06 37.34
CA SER A 707 -0.79 5.06 38.21
C SER A 707 -1.32 5.04 39.64
N THR A 708 -2.10 6.05 40.04
CA THR A 708 -2.67 6.21 41.39
C THR A 708 -4.17 5.94 41.36
N GLU A 709 -4.79 5.64 42.51
CA GLU A 709 -6.19 5.23 42.57
C GLU A 709 -7.13 6.44 42.45
N LEU A 710 -6.90 7.52 43.21
CA LEU A 710 -7.71 8.74 43.11
C LEU A 710 -7.45 9.49 41.80
N GLY A 711 -6.25 9.36 41.23
CA GLY A 711 -5.93 9.87 39.90
C GLY A 711 -6.73 9.15 38.80
N ASN A 712 -7.10 7.88 38.98
CA ASN A 712 -8.02 7.21 38.05
C ASN A 712 -9.47 7.69 38.24
N VAL A 713 -9.91 7.99 39.46
CA VAL A 713 -11.23 8.61 39.72
C VAL A 713 -11.35 9.94 38.96
N MET A 714 -10.42 10.87 39.18
CA MET A 714 -10.42 12.19 38.50
C MET A 714 -10.34 12.06 36.98
N VAL A 715 -9.50 11.14 36.46
CA VAL A 715 -9.39 10.92 35.02
C VAL A 715 -10.65 10.29 34.43
N GLN A 716 -11.37 9.40 35.13
CA GLN A 716 -12.66 8.88 34.66
C GLN A 716 -13.76 9.93 34.67
N MET A 717 -13.85 10.75 35.72
CA MET A 717 -14.74 11.92 35.75
C MET A 717 -14.48 12.85 34.57
N PHE A 718 -13.20 13.11 34.25
CA PHE A 718 -12.80 13.90 33.09
C PHE A 718 -13.26 13.28 31.77
N VAL A 719 -12.93 12.00 31.49
CA VAL A 719 -13.24 11.40 30.18
C VAL A 719 -14.73 11.14 29.96
N HIS A 720 -15.54 11.06 31.02
CA HIS A 720 -17.00 11.01 30.91
C HIS A 720 -17.57 12.35 30.42
N LEU A 721 -17.04 13.48 30.91
CA LEU A 721 -17.46 14.81 30.46
C LEU A 721 -16.86 15.19 29.11
N GLU A 722 -15.64 14.74 28.79
CA GLU A 722 -15.04 14.84 27.45
C GLU A 722 -15.92 14.17 26.37
N ASP A 723 -16.41 12.96 26.64
CA ASP A 723 -17.27 12.22 25.72
C ASP A 723 -18.68 12.83 25.58
N SER A 724 -19.31 13.23 26.69
CA SER A 724 -20.65 13.84 26.65
C SER A 724 -20.66 15.26 26.06
N SER A 725 -19.59 16.02 26.23
CA SER A 725 -19.38 17.31 25.52
C SER A 725 -18.89 17.15 24.08
N GLN A 726 -18.55 15.93 23.64
CA GLN A 726 -17.99 15.64 22.32
C GLN A 726 -16.69 16.41 22.02
N TRP A 727 -15.95 16.79 23.07
CA TRP A 727 -14.73 17.57 23.00
C TRP A 727 -13.56 16.78 22.40
N LYS A 728 -12.86 17.41 21.46
CA LYS A 728 -11.74 16.81 20.72
C LYS A 728 -10.44 17.39 21.26
N ILE A 729 -10.01 16.88 22.42
CA ILE A 729 -8.98 17.52 23.26
C ILE A 729 -7.56 17.10 22.88
N TRP A 730 -6.66 18.08 22.76
CA TRP A 730 -5.21 17.90 22.73
C TRP A 730 -4.57 18.55 23.97
N PHE A 731 -3.56 17.90 24.56
CA PHE A 731 -2.96 18.32 25.84
C PHE A 731 -1.55 18.89 25.67
N GLY A 732 -1.47 20.21 25.64
CA GLY A 732 -0.23 20.98 25.64
C GLY A 732 0.42 21.05 27.02
N ARG A 733 1.73 21.29 27.03
CA ARG A 733 2.43 21.69 28.26
C ARG A 733 2.65 23.20 28.24
N VAL A 734 2.39 23.87 29.36
CA VAL A 734 2.83 25.25 29.61
C VAL A 734 3.96 25.24 30.65
N GLY A 735 4.78 26.29 30.70
CA GLY A 735 5.72 26.49 31.81
C GLY A 735 5.03 27.30 32.90
N SER A 736 5.24 26.99 34.18
CA SER A 736 4.47 27.58 35.30
C SER A 736 4.48 29.12 35.31
N HIS A 737 5.65 29.76 35.10
CA HIS A 737 5.78 31.22 34.98
C HIS A 737 5.11 31.84 33.72
N SER A 738 4.56 31.01 32.85
CA SER A 738 3.79 31.39 31.66
C SER A 738 2.37 30.80 31.68
N ASN A 739 1.96 30.15 32.77
CA ASN A 739 0.61 29.66 32.95
C ASN A 739 -0.28 30.83 33.43
N PRO A 740 -1.20 31.36 32.62
CA PRO A 740 -2.08 32.45 33.04
C PRO A 740 -3.01 32.03 34.20
N SER A 741 -3.16 30.73 34.44
CA SER A 741 -4.00 30.18 35.52
C SER A 741 -3.32 30.12 36.91
N ASP A 742 -2.01 30.40 37.02
CA ASP A 742 -1.31 30.49 38.33
C ASP A 742 -1.87 31.61 39.23
N ALA A 743 -2.32 32.71 38.63
CA ALA A 743 -2.99 33.79 39.38
C ALA A 743 -4.35 33.33 39.94
N PRO A 744 -5.34 32.85 39.14
CA PRO A 744 -6.63 32.42 39.68
C PRO A 744 -6.55 31.16 40.54
N SER A 745 -5.57 30.26 40.37
CA SER A 745 -5.39 29.13 41.31
C SER A 745 -4.99 29.61 42.70
N ARG A 746 -4.21 30.70 42.77
CA ARG A 746 -3.85 31.44 43.99
C ARG A 746 -4.91 32.46 44.42
N MET A 747 -6.13 32.36 43.88
CA MET A 747 -7.26 33.27 44.10
C MET A 747 -7.02 34.75 43.72
N GLN A 748 -5.99 35.04 42.91
CA GLN A 748 -5.69 36.38 42.38
C GLN A 748 -6.41 36.55 41.04
N VAL A 749 -7.43 37.42 41.02
CA VAL A 749 -8.45 37.45 39.94
C VAL A 749 -8.77 38.86 39.43
N GLU A 750 -8.16 39.88 40.03
CA GLU A 750 -8.50 41.30 39.86
C GLU A 750 -8.30 41.76 38.41
N ASP A 751 -7.24 41.30 37.74
CA ASP A 751 -6.94 41.62 36.34
C ASP A 751 -7.99 41.03 35.37
N LEU A 752 -8.42 39.78 35.60
CA LEU A 752 -9.47 39.13 34.80
C LEU A 752 -10.82 39.84 34.97
N ILE A 753 -11.16 40.22 36.20
CA ILE A 753 -12.39 40.99 36.51
C ILE A 753 -12.32 42.39 35.87
N GLN A 754 -11.19 43.08 35.93
CA GLN A 754 -10.99 44.39 35.30
C GLN A 754 -11.06 44.34 33.77
N ARG A 755 -10.66 43.22 33.16
CA ARG A 755 -10.82 42.95 31.71
C ARG A 755 -12.23 42.52 31.31
N GLY A 756 -13.14 42.33 32.27
CA GLY A 756 -14.53 41.92 32.01
C GLY A 756 -14.71 40.43 31.69
N VAL A 757 -13.72 39.59 32.00
CA VAL A 757 -13.78 38.14 31.79
C VAL A 757 -14.83 37.54 32.74
N VAL A 758 -15.68 36.64 32.25
CA VAL A 758 -16.78 36.07 33.05
C VAL A 758 -16.24 35.09 34.09
N ARG A 759 -16.47 35.34 35.37
CA ARG A 759 -16.19 34.36 36.43
C ARG A 759 -17.31 33.31 36.52
N ASP A 760 -16.91 32.04 36.52
CA ASP A 760 -17.74 30.91 36.91
C ASP A 760 -17.46 30.50 38.37
N SER A 761 -18.47 29.87 38.97
CA SER A 761 -18.37 29.22 40.28
C SER A 761 -18.76 27.76 40.20
N VAL A 762 -18.14 26.93 41.02
CA VAL A 762 -18.28 25.46 40.97
C VAL A 762 -19.42 24.99 41.88
N ALA A 763 -20.33 24.19 41.31
CA ALA A 763 -21.33 23.43 42.05
C ALA A 763 -20.66 22.24 42.77
N TRP A 764 -19.97 22.55 43.88
CA TRP A 764 -19.12 21.60 44.60
C TRP A 764 -19.85 20.36 45.13
N ASP A 765 -21.15 20.48 45.41
CA ASP A 765 -22.04 19.37 45.75
C ASP A 765 -22.15 18.34 44.62
N VAL A 766 -22.40 18.81 43.39
CA VAL A 766 -22.46 17.95 42.19
C VAL A 766 -21.11 17.31 41.89
N VAL A 767 -20.01 18.06 42.09
CA VAL A 767 -18.63 17.56 41.90
C VAL A 767 -18.27 16.47 42.92
N ILE A 768 -18.65 16.65 44.20
CA ILE A 768 -18.43 15.65 45.25
C ILE A 768 -19.27 14.39 44.99
N MET A 769 -20.55 14.52 44.64
CA MET A 769 -21.37 13.38 44.23
C MET A 769 -20.75 12.61 43.04
N SER A 770 -20.32 13.32 42.00
CA SER A 770 -19.66 12.72 40.82
C SER A 770 -18.38 11.94 41.18
N TYR A 771 -17.63 12.44 42.17
CA TYR A 771 -16.42 11.81 42.70
C TYR A 771 -16.73 10.56 43.55
N GLU A 772 -17.76 10.61 44.41
CA GLU A 772 -18.21 9.47 45.22
C GLU A 772 -18.84 8.36 44.35
N GLU A 773 -19.67 8.70 43.36
CA GLU A 773 -20.19 7.75 42.38
C GLU A 773 -19.07 7.07 41.58
N THR A 774 -18.05 7.83 41.15
CA THR A 774 -16.91 7.27 40.42
C THR A 774 -16.01 6.40 41.32
N LEU A 775 -15.85 6.74 42.60
CA LEU A 775 -15.19 5.88 43.59
C LEU A 775 -15.92 4.53 43.73
N HIS A 776 -17.23 4.53 43.93
CA HIS A 776 -18.01 3.29 44.00
C HIS A 776 -17.96 2.49 42.69
N MET A 777 -18.05 3.15 41.53
CA MET A 777 -17.97 2.51 40.21
C MET A 777 -16.64 1.77 39.98
N LEU A 778 -15.53 2.34 40.47
CA LEU A 778 -14.20 1.71 40.42
C LEU A 778 -13.96 0.69 41.55
N GLY A 779 -14.96 0.45 42.40
CA GLY A 779 -14.91 -0.50 43.53
C GLY A 779 -14.12 0.00 44.75
N ARG A 780 -14.09 1.33 44.96
CA ARG A 780 -13.21 2.03 45.92
C ARG A 780 -13.91 2.91 46.96
N GLY A 781 -15.23 3.04 46.89
CA GLY A 781 -16.08 3.63 47.94
C GLY A 781 -16.87 2.55 48.68
#